data_AF-A0A135T841-F1
#
_entry.id   AF-A0A135T841-F1
#
_cell.length_a   1.000
_cell.length_b   1.000
_cell.length_c   1.000
_cell.angle_alpha   90.00
_cell.angle_beta   90.00
_cell.angle_gamma   90.00
#
_symmetry.space_group_name_H-M   'P 1'
#
loop_
_entity.id
_entity.type
_entity.pdbx_description
1 polymer ?
#
loop_
_entity_poly.entity_id
_entity_poly.type
_entity_poly.pdbx_seq_one_letter_code
_entity_poly.pdbx_strand_id
1 'polypeptide(L)'
;MATDYKFEGWVADDPSSVEGKMVWREYEPKVWEETDVDIKITHSGICGSDIHTLRAGWGATRFPAVVGHEIVGVAVRVGSQAEGGIKVGDIVGVGAQSDSCLSRDGPCDACEVGEENYCTKRVNTYNSLHRNGSQTQGGYALYHRCPSYFVIKIPKGIAPEQAAPMLCGGVTVFSPLKRYNVGPGKRVGVIGVGGLGHCAVLFAKALGADKVVAISRKSDKKQDAAQLGATDFIATAEDEDWATKNARTLDVIISTVASPKMPLAQYLGLLSRGGTFVQVGAPEEPVPLSAFALIRTRVHLTGSVIGSPGEIREMFDLVAAKGVKVWVETRPMKEANQAVLDMVDVSALLGSNLAVANPLHPRIYTKPPPAKLPRAETSENNNVNPSELIPGAYIVEFADDHDTPETFLNSLKADGLDVESRMDLSNRLFKGVSFQVKNIGEVHHDSTLLRRKIESSPRIRSLWPVRTIQLAKPEDHGAPASGAITKANAKRQEAAFGNSTKDTFSPHVMTQVDKLREQGITGKGVRIAIIDSGVDYTHPALGGCFGPGCLVEAGWDFTGDDFLPNVRPLQPDADPMDNCAGHGTHVAGIIAAQLEGNEYGFTGAAPGAKLAAYRAWGCASTSTNEVLLAAFSRAFEEGADIISCSDGDPSGWAEDAWGVLAARIADAGVPVVISEGNDGGSGMFYASTPATGRGVAGSGAVTNSNFPTILNEGTFSVDSNSTSGAKSDFAYLPGVPQLVGDLSLQLWSPGENNACSDLPDDTPDLSNKIVLLLFPDSRATGCYPIDQGNRIVAKGGHYILFYTNDNTTMRDEQYVYSQGIQGVASIPPYQSDQWLSLLEQGRSVTVSIPSANNTRTRLEELENNSSGSYMGSFSSWGPTWELEASPQFAAPGANILSTFPVALGGYRVMTGTSMSCPLNAAIYALLGEAHGTKDPKRLRSIVSSTSKPLAWYDGTAAHTDLIAPVPQQGAGIIQAFDAARSNVELSVDSISFNDTDHFTGNKTFTIENHGPADVVFEVSHRKAVTMYTFVETTDRLRAASFPNPIVEEWAELQFSSEKITVSAGGSAELTVTCVPPSNVNATRLPVYSGYIALTSTTDAPSLSLPYLGVVGSMHDIPVIAPAQAYLANYYSQAPANTTYTIRRPDPANPPLTDRGDQSTTPNVIISPTVGTASIQVEVLRISGDKEENLGSLAGWPLPYAPRTETRAFFNGLLADNTVLGPAVYAMKVRALRIFGDRTNEGDWDVVKTVPFVLKYETSGNGTTTPT
;
A
#
# COMPACT_ATOMS: atom_id res chain seq x y z
N MET A 1 -61.22 3.81 26.21
CA MET A 1 -61.57 2.97 27.38
C MET A 1 -60.29 2.67 28.13
N ALA A 2 -60.32 2.57 29.46
CA ALA A 2 -59.18 2.04 30.20
C ALA A 2 -59.00 0.55 29.84
N THR A 3 -57.77 0.07 29.78
CA THR A 3 -57.45 -1.35 29.59
C THR A 3 -57.43 -2.05 30.95
N ASP A 4 -57.99 -3.26 31.04
CA ASP A 4 -57.97 -4.06 32.29
C ASP A 4 -56.58 -4.65 32.62
N TYR A 5 -55.54 -4.22 31.90
CA TYR A 5 -54.16 -4.64 32.03
C TYR A 5 -53.22 -3.42 32.09
N LYS A 6 -52.10 -3.61 32.79
CA LYS A 6 -51.07 -2.61 33.04
C LYS A 6 -49.83 -2.84 32.18
N PHE A 7 -49.15 -1.75 31.84
CA PHE A 7 -47.86 -1.77 31.17
C PHE A 7 -46.76 -1.82 32.23
N GLU A 8 -46.36 -3.03 32.62
CA GLU A 8 -45.30 -3.29 33.60
C GLU A 8 -44.13 -4.00 32.93
N GLY A 9 -42.90 -3.68 33.34
CA GLY A 9 -41.68 -4.25 32.79
C GLY A 9 -40.40 -3.82 33.52
N TRP A 10 -39.25 -4.29 33.02
CA TRP A 10 -37.93 -3.91 33.48
C TRP A 10 -37.57 -2.51 32.99
N VAL A 11 -37.60 -1.54 33.90
CA VAL A 11 -37.28 -0.14 33.62
C VAL A 11 -35.84 0.17 34.03
N ALA A 12 -35.06 0.68 33.10
CA ALA A 12 -33.77 1.32 33.33
C ALA A 12 -33.97 2.81 33.65
N ASP A 13 -33.24 3.32 34.64
CA ASP A 13 -33.28 4.74 35.07
C ASP A 13 -32.03 5.54 34.69
N ASP A 14 -30.89 4.86 34.50
CA ASP A 14 -29.59 5.47 34.16
C ASP A 14 -28.65 4.43 33.50
N PRO A 15 -27.48 4.84 32.95
CA PRO A 15 -26.57 3.93 32.26
C PRO A 15 -26.08 2.72 33.06
N SER A 16 -26.07 2.79 34.39
CA SER A 16 -25.68 1.67 35.25
C SER A 16 -26.76 0.58 35.36
N SER A 17 -27.93 0.78 34.73
CA SER A 17 -28.95 -0.26 34.56
C SER A 17 -28.45 -1.48 33.78
N VAL A 18 -27.43 -1.30 32.93
CA VAL A 18 -26.74 -2.40 32.23
C VAL A 18 -26.06 -3.39 33.19
N GLU A 19 -25.70 -2.94 34.40
CA GLU A 19 -25.09 -3.74 35.47
C GLU A 19 -26.14 -4.50 36.29
N GLY A 20 -27.25 -4.90 35.66
CA GLY A 20 -28.35 -5.62 36.30
C GLY A 20 -29.20 -4.78 37.25
N LYS A 21 -29.26 -3.45 37.04
CA LYS A 21 -30.00 -2.52 37.93
C LYS A 21 -31.35 -2.07 37.36
N MET A 22 -31.88 -2.72 36.32
CA MET A 22 -33.26 -2.47 35.89
C MET A 22 -34.24 -2.84 37.02
N VAL A 23 -35.31 -2.07 37.16
CA VAL A 23 -36.33 -2.25 38.20
C VAL A 23 -37.66 -2.64 37.55
N TRP A 24 -38.27 -3.73 38.01
CA TRP A 24 -39.61 -4.12 37.56
C TRP A 24 -40.67 -3.15 38.11
N ARG A 25 -41.31 -2.36 37.25
CA ARG A 25 -42.39 -1.43 37.63
C ARG A 25 -43.32 -1.09 36.47
N GLU A 26 -44.40 -0.38 36.77
CA GLU A 26 -45.29 0.21 35.78
C GLU A 26 -44.58 1.35 35.02
N TYR A 27 -44.80 1.44 33.71
CA TYR A 27 -44.23 2.45 32.82
C TYR A 27 -45.32 3.05 31.92
N GLU A 28 -45.08 4.26 31.40
CA GLU A 28 -46.02 4.95 30.53
C GLU A 28 -45.89 4.46 29.07
N PRO A 29 -46.93 3.83 28.48
CA PRO A 29 -46.92 3.45 27.07
C PRO A 29 -47.26 4.64 26.16
N LYS A 30 -47.09 4.47 24.85
CA LYS A 30 -47.58 5.41 23.83
C LYS A 30 -49.03 5.82 24.09
N VAL A 31 -49.38 7.10 23.91
CA VAL A 31 -50.79 7.53 23.90
C VAL A 31 -51.55 6.81 22.80
N TRP A 32 -52.66 6.16 23.16
CA TRP A 32 -53.43 5.31 22.24
C TRP A 32 -54.00 6.09 21.06
N GLU A 33 -53.72 5.60 19.86
CA GLU A 33 -54.32 6.01 18.60
C GLU A 33 -55.09 4.85 17.96
N GLU A 34 -56.10 5.14 17.14
CA GLU A 34 -56.91 4.09 16.50
C GLU A 34 -56.17 3.29 15.42
N THR A 35 -54.92 3.65 15.11
CA THR A 35 -53.99 2.89 14.27
C THR A 35 -53.13 1.89 15.06
N ASP A 36 -53.20 1.88 16.41
CA ASP A 36 -52.34 1.08 17.28
C ASP A 36 -52.84 -0.36 17.50
N VAL A 37 -51.92 -1.21 17.95
CA VAL A 37 -52.18 -2.53 18.54
C VAL A 37 -51.53 -2.60 19.93
N ASP A 38 -52.31 -3.02 20.94
CA ASP A 38 -51.74 -3.47 22.21
C ASP A 38 -51.47 -4.97 22.12
N ILE A 39 -50.22 -5.35 22.37
CA ILE A 39 -49.70 -6.71 22.28
C ILE A 39 -49.41 -7.19 23.70
N LYS A 40 -50.03 -8.30 24.12
CA LYS A 40 -49.61 -9.02 25.33
C LYS A 40 -48.38 -9.83 25.01
N ILE A 41 -47.24 -9.43 25.55
CA ILE A 41 -45.94 -10.04 25.26
C ILE A 41 -45.94 -11.47 25.80
N THR A 42 -45.45 -12.39 24.97
CA THR A 42 -45.21 -13.79 25.36
C THR A 42 -43.72 -14.09 25.37
N HIS A 43 -42.97 -13.49 24.45
CA HIS A 43 -41.54 -13.66 24.26
C HIS A 43 -40.94 -12.32 23.84
N SER A 44 -39.72 -12.03 24.30
CA SER A 44 -38.84 -11.05 23.68
C SER A 44 -37.47 -11.70 23.52
N GLY A 45 -36.83 -11.50 22.37
CA GLY A 45 -35.41 -11.80 22.22
C GLY A 45 -34.54 -10.77 22.96
N ILE A 46 -33.24 -11.08 23.07
CA ILE A 46 -32.21 -10.27 23.70
C ILE A 46 -31.13 -10.01 22.65
N CYS A 47 -30.84 -8.74 22.39
CA CYS A 47 -29.94 -8.32 21.32
C CYS A 47 -28.87 -7.35 21.85
N GLY A 48 -27.69 -7.32 21.22
CA GLY A 48 -26.59 -6.44 21.64
C GLY A 48 -26.95 -4.96 21.69
N SER A 49 -27.89 -4.50 20.84
CA SER A 49 -28.43 -3.14 20.87
C SER A 49 -29.09 -2.78 22.21
N ASP A 50 -29.65 -3.77 22.93
CA ASP A 50 -30.22 -3.56 24.26
C ASP A 50 -29.12 -3.15 25.25
N ILE A 51 -27.94 -3.80 25.18
CA ILE A 51 -26.75 -3.48 26.00
C ILE A 51 -26.20 -2.10 25.63
N HIS A 52 -25.99 -1.83 24.33
CA HIS A 52 -25.48 -0.54 23.84
C HIS A 52 -26.39 0.63 24.24
N THR A 53 -27.71 0.41 24.22
CA THR A 53 -28.70 1.41 24.63
C THR A 53 -28.75 1.56 26.15
N LEU A 54 -28.75 0.46 26.91
CA LEU A 54 -28.74 0.51 28.38
C LEU A 54 -27.54 1.30 28.91
N ARG A 55 -26.36 1.19 28.27
CA ARG A 55 -25.14 1.92 28.68
C ARG A 55 -24.92 3.28 27.98
N ALA A 56 -25.87 3.73 27.16
CA ALA A 56 -25.78 4.97 26.37
C ALA A 56 -24.55 5.05 25.43
N GLY A 57 -24.07 3.89 24.93
CA GLY A 57 -22.84 3.78 24.15
C GLY A 57 -22.95 4.19 22.68
N TRP A 58 -24.16 4.22 22.11
CA TRP A 58 -24.43 4.81 20.78
C TRP A 58 -24.98 6.25 20.87
N GLY A 59 -24.81 6.90 22.03
CA GLY A 59 -25.36 8.23 22.33
C GLY A 59 -26.37 8.21 23.48
N ALA A 60 -26.86 9.40 23.84
CA ALA A 60 -27.69 9.59 25.03
C ALA A 60 -28.99 8.77 24.99
N THR A 61 -29.26 8.04 26.07
CA THR A 61 -30.49 7.25 26.25
C THR A 61 -31.56 8.04 27.00
N ARG A 62 -32.80 7.96 26.52
CA ARG A 62 -34.00 8.58 27.12
C ARG A 62 -34.50 7.76 28.30
N PHE A 63 -33.89 7.91 29.46
CA PHE A 63 -34.40 7.29 30.69
C PHE A 63 -35.64 8.05 31.23
N PRO A 64 -36.62 7.38 31.86
CA PRO A 64 -36.68 5.93 32.10
C PRO A 64 -37.04 5.12 30.84
N ALA A 65 -36.33 4.02 30.61
CA ALA A 65 -36.43 3.21 29.39
C ALA A 65 -36.65 1.72 29.68
N VAL A 66 -37.58 1.09 28.96
CA VAL A 66 -37.70 -0.37 28.84
C VAL A 66 -37.02 -0.78 27.53
N VAL A 67 -36.06 -1.71 27.58
CA VAL A 67 -35.39 -2.25 26.38
C VAL A 67 -35.98 -3.60 25.93
N GLY A 68 -35.33 -4.28 24.99
CA GLY A 68 -35.90 -5.40 24.24
C GLY A 68 -36.71 -4.92 23.05
N HIS A 69 -36.41 -5.41 21.86
CA HIS A 69 -37.03 -4.95 20.61
C HIS A 69 -37.25 -6.10 19.61
N GLU A 70 -37.36 -7.31 20.14
CA GLU A 70 -37.54 -8.57 19.42
C GLU A 70 -38.84 -9.21 19.91
N ILE A 71 -39.94 -8.44 19.83
CA ILE A 71 -41.17 -8.66 20.60
C ILE A 71 -42.10 -9.64 19.88
N VAL A 72 -42.58 -10.69 20.57
CA VAL A 72 -43.67 -11.55 20.06
C VAL A 72 -44.74 -11.76 21.13
N GLY A 73 -46.01 -11.60 20.74
CA GLY A 73 -47.14 -11.70 21.65
C GLY A 73 -48.48 -11.90 20.96
N VAL A 74 -49.53 -11.79 21.76
CA VAL A 74 -50.93 -11.88 21.31
C VAL A 74 -51.49 -10.48 21.19
N ALA A 75 -52.07 -10.11 20.05
CA ALA A 75 -52.82 -8.87 19.92
C ALA A 75 -54.05 -8.91 20.86
N VAL A 76 -54.10 -8.04 21.87
CA VAL A 76 -55.19 -7.98 22.87
C VAL A 76 -56.11 -6.78 22.69
N ARG A 77 -55.66 -5.74 21.98
CA ARG A 77 -56.49 -4.63 21.50
C ARG A 77 -55.98 -4.20 20.14
N VAL A 78 -56.89 -3.98 19.20
CA VAL A 78 -56.59 -3.52 17.84
C VAL A 78 -57.48 -2.32 17.58
N GLY A 79 -56.88 -1.20 17.14
CA GLY A 79 -57.63 0.01 16.83
C GLY A 79 -58.47 -0.10 15.57
N SER A 80 -59.50 0.75 15.48
CA SER A 80 -60.47 0.74 14.37
C SER A 80 -59.91 1.15 13.01
N GLN A 81 -58.72 1.77 13.01
CA GLN A 81 -57.94 2.17 11.83
C GLN A 81 -56.64 1.37 11.70
N ALA A 82 -56.52 0.23 12.38
CA ALA A 82 -55.34 -0.63 12.29
C ALA A 82 -55.26 -1.35 10.92
N GLU A 83 -54.06 -1.35 10.34
CA GLU A 83 -53.77 -1.94 9.03
C GLU A 83 -53.18 -3.36 9.17
N GLY A 84 -52.75 -3.95 8.04
CA GLY A 84 -52.10 -5.28 8.03
C GLY A 84 -53.03 -6.48 8.30
N GLY A 85 -54.33 -6.25 8.52
CA GLY A 85 -55.33 -7.33 8.73
C GLY A 85 -55.22 -8.03 10.09
N ILE A 86 -54.62 -7.37 11.08
CA ILE A 86 -54.43 -7.87 12.44
C ILE A 86 -55.77 -7.94 13.19
N LYS A 87 -55.98 -9.00 13.98
CA LYS A 87 -57.17 -9.20 14.80
C LYS A 87 -56.79 -9.56 16.23
N VAL A 88 -57.66 -9.23 17.19
CA VAL A 88 -57.50 -9.68 18.57
C VAL A 88 -57.42 -11.21 18.61
N GLY A 89 -56.40 -11.74 19.29
CA GLY A 89 -56.06 -13.16 19.33
C GLY A 89 -55.02 -13.62 18.30
N ASP A 90 -54.62 -12.78 17.33
CA ASP A 90 -53.51 -13.10 16.44
C ASP A 90 -52.17 -13.09 17.17
N ILE A 91 -51.27 -14.00 16.78
CA ILE A 91 -49.86 -13.94 17.16
C ILE A 91 -49.15 -12.94 16.25
N VAL A 92 -48.54 -11.93 16.87
CA VAL A 92 -47.91 -10.80 16.20
C VAL A 92 -46.57 -10.48 16.85
N GLY A 93 -45.70 -9.79 16.13
CA GLY A 93 -44.45 -9.27 16.66
C GLY A 93 -44.03 -7.91 16.12
N VAL A 94 -43.07 -7.30 16.78
CA VAL A 94 -42.51 -5.98 16.46
C VAL A 94 -40.99 -6.08 16.54
N GLY A 95 -40.30 -5.56 15.52
CA GLY A 95 -38.84 -5.54 15.42
C GLY A 95 -38.21 -4.30 16.05
N ALA A 96 -36.99 -3.95 15.62
CA ALA A 96 -36.25 -2.80 16.14
C ALA A 96 -36.88 -1.42 15.82
N GLN A 97 -37.80 -1.37 14.86
CA GLN A 97 -38.52 -0.17 14.45
C GLN A 97 -40.02 -0.31 14.75
N SER A 98 -40.62 0.79 15.24
CA SER A 98 -42.04 0.88 15.59
C SER A 98 -42.83 1.95 14.83
N ASP A 99 -42.17 2.92 14.18
CA ASP A 99 -42.82 3.89 13.28
C ASP A 99 -41.84 4.47 12.23
N SER A 100 -42.36 5.21 11.24
CA SER A 100 -41.58 6.04 10.30
C SER A 100 -42.36 7.30 9.91
N CYS A 101 -41.99 8.06 8.87
CA CYS A 101 -42.89 9.11 8.38
C CYS A 101 -44.10 8.52 7.60
N LEU A 102 -43.96 7.38 6.93
CA LEU A 102 -44.94 6.83 5.97
C LEU A 102 -45.47 7.89 4.98
N SER A 103 -44.58 8.78 4.52
CA SER A 103 -44.87 9.97 3.71
C SER A 103 -45.99 10.91 4.25
N ARG A 104 -46.34 10.80 5.54
CA ARG A 104 -47.35 11.65 6.22
C ARG A 104 -46.93 13.11 6.37
N ASP A 105 -45.65 13.42 6.16
CA ASP A 105 -45.08 14.77 6.20
C ASP A 105 -44.80 15.34 4.79
N GLY A 106 -45.30 14.69 3.74
CA GLY A 106 -44.88 14.90 2.35
C GLY A 106 -43.97 13.77 1.84
N PRO A 107 -43.50 13.87 0.58
CA PRO A 107 -42.76 12.79 -0.07
C PRO A 107 -41.52 12.33 0.71
N CYS A 108 -41.27 11.03 0.68
CA CYS A 108 -40.13 10.41 1.36
C CYS A 108 -39.59 9.25 0.51
N ASP A 109 -38.43 9.49 -0.09
CA ASP A 109 -37.61 8.54 -0.85
C ASP A 109 -37.62 7.11 -0.28
N ALA A 110 -37.23 6.93 0.99
CA ALA A 110 -37.12 5.63 1.63
C ALA A 110 -38.49 4.96 1.88
N CYS A 111 -39.52 5.73 2.25
CA CYS A 111 -40.85 5.14 2.53
C CYS A 111 -41.62 4.82 1.23
N GLU A 112 -41.41 5.58 0.16
CA GLU A 112 -42.09 5.36 -1.13
C GLU A 112 -41.62 4.08 -1.85
N VAL A 113 -40.41 3.61 -1.54
CA VAL A 113 -39.86 2.34 -2.07
C VAL A 113 -39.98 1.16 -1.09
N GLY A 114 -40.60 1.34 0.09
CA GLY A 114 -40.78 0.28 1.08
C GLY A 114 -39.51 -0.05 1.90
N GLU A 115 -38.62 0.93 2.07
CA GLU A 115 -37.41 0.90 2.89
C GLU A 115 -37.54 1.82 4.13
N GLU A 116 -38.63 1.69 4.89
CA GLU A 116 -38.92 2.53 6.07
C GLU A 116 -37.82 2.49 7.16
N ASN A 117 -37.00 1.45 7.14
CA ASN A 117 -35.80 1.25 7.96
C ASN A 117 -34.70 2.30 7.70
N TYR A 118 -34.65 2.89 6.51
CA TYR A 118 -33.76 3.99 6.15
C TYR A 118 -34.42 5.38 6.23
N CYS A 119 -35.71 5.46 6.59
CA CYS A 119 -36.39 6.74 6.79
C CYS A 119 -35.66 7.62 7.82
N THR A 120 -35.32 8.86 7.43
CA THR A 120 -34.69 9.86 8.31
C THR A 120 -35.54 10.25 9.53
N LYS A 121 -36.84 9.94 9.48
CA LYS A 121 -37.82 10.11 10.57
C LYS A 121 -38.30 8.76 11.14
N ARG A 122 -37.47 7.71 11.07
CA ARG A 122 -37.76 6.42 11.71
C ARG A 122 -37.84 6.55 13.23
N VAL A 123 -38.65 5.70 13.84
CA VAL A 123 -38.85 5.62 15.29
C VAL A 123 -38.49 4.20 15.73
N ASN A 124 -37.46 4.08 16.56
CA ASN A 124 -37.06 2.78 17.10
C ASN A 124 -38.08 2.28 18.14
N THR A 125 -38.06 0.99 18.45
CA THR A 125 -39.01 0.37 19.40
C THR A 125 -38.78 0.78 20.86
N TYR A 126 -37.59 1.30 21.18
CA TYR A 126 -37.27 2.04 22.40
C TYR A 126 -36.30 3.19 22.10
N ASN A 127 -36.01 4.03 23.10
CA ASN A 127 -35.05 5.15 23.01
C ASN A 127 -35.32 6.11 21.83
N SER A 128 -36.59 6.39 21.57
CA SER A 128 -37.09 7.28 20.51
C SER A 128 -38.39 7.94 20.96
N LEU A 129 -38.93 8.82 20.13
CA LEU A 129 -40.25 9.43 20.34
C LEU A 129 -41.16 9.01 19.18
N HIS A 130 -42.36 8.52 19.51
CA HIS A 130 -43.43 8.40 18.54
C HIS A 130 -43.84 9.78 18.03
N ARG A 131 -44.51 9.83 16.87
CA ARG A 131 -44.90 11.08 16.20
C ARG A 131 -45.84 11.96 17.03
N ASN A 132 -46.56 11.39 18.00
CA ASN A 132 -47.40 12.12 18.96
C ASN A 132 -46.65 12.60 20.22
N GLY A 133 -45.32 12.49 20.25
CA GLY A 133 -44.48 12.90 21.37
C GLY A 133 -44.31 11.86 22.48
N SER A 134 -45.08 10.77 22.46
CA SER A 134 -44.92 9.69 23.46
C SER A 134 -43.57 9.02 23.33
N GLN A 135 -42.93 8.68 24.46
CA GLN A 135 -41.70 7.90 24.43
C GLN A 135 -41.97 6.44 24.05
N THR A 136 -41.11 5.88 23.20
CA THR A 136 -41.12 4.47 22.80
C THR A 136 -40.58 3.58 23.92
N GLN A 137 -41.22 2.45 24.20
CA GLN A 137 -40.86 1.54 25.29
C GLN A 137 -40.87 0.08 24.81
N GLY A 138 -39.83 -0.66 25.14
CA GLY A 138 -39.51 -1.98 24.60
C GLY A 138 -40.29 -3.17 25.17
N GLY A 139 -39.68 -4.34 24.98
CA GLY A 139 -40.29 -5.67 25.10
C GLY A 139 -39.96 -6.45 26.38
N TYR A 140 -39.10 -5.94 27.26
CA TYR A 140 -38.84 -6.57 28.58
C TYR A 140 -39.99 -6.28 29.57
N ALA A 141 -41.21 -6.55 29.13
CA ALA A 141 -42.47 -6.11 29.71
C ALA A 141 -43.56 -7.16 29.55
N LEU A 142 -44.74 -6.91 30.12
CA LEU A 142 -45.95 -7.73 29.93
C LEU A 142 -46.77 -7.34 28.70
N TYR A 143 -46.71 -6.07 28.29
CA TYR A 143 -47.47 -5.52 27.16
C TYR A 143 -46.60 -4.54 26.38
N HIS A 144 -46.89 -4.32 25.09
CA HIS A 144 -46.28 -3.28 24.26
C HIS A 144 -47.35 -2.68 23.34
N ARG A 145 -47.19 -1.41 22.96
CA ARG A 145 -48.11 -0.67 22.08
C ARG A 145 -47.35 -0.16 20.87
N CYS A 146 -47.80 -0.55 19.67
CA CYS A 146 -47.15 -0.20 18.41
C CYS A 146 -48.18 0.20 17.34
N PRO A 147 -47.89 1.20 16.49
CA PRO A 147 -48.60 1.42 15.24
C PRO A 147 -48.68 0.14 14.40
N SER A 148 -49.89 -0.23 13.98
CA SER A 148 -50.19 -1.51 13.29
C SER A 148 -49.37 -1.81 12.04
N TYR A 149 -48.91 -0.79 11.31
CA TYR A 149 -48.08 -0.96 10.10
C TYR A 149 -46.78 -1.75 10.37
N PHE A 150 -46.16 -1.51 11.53
CA PHE A 150 -44.92 -2.14 12.00
C PHE A 150 -45.16 -3.42 12.81
N VAL A 151 -46.43 -3.79 13.02
CA VAL A 151 -46.81 -5.04 13.68
C VAL A 151 -46.92 -6.15 12.63
N ILE A 152 -46.06 -7.14 12.75
CA ILE A 152 -45.96 -8.24 11.79
C ILE A 152 -46.70 -9.46 12.33
N LYS A 153 -47.65 -9.98 11.56
CA LYS A 153 -48.35 -11.23 11.89
C LYS A 153 -47.41 -12.42 11.70
N ILE A 154 -47.21 -13.22 12.75
CA ILE A 154 -46.30 -14.37 12.70
C ILE A 154 -46.99 -15.53 11.94
N PRO A 155 -46.40 -16.07 10.86
CA PRO A 155 -46.99 -17.19 10.13
C PRO A 155 -47.19 -18.45 10.98
N LYS A 156 -48.26 -19.19 10.68
CA LYS A 156 -48.55 -20.47 11.33
C LYS A 156 -47.44 -21.48 11.04
N GLY A 157 -46.90 -22.10 12.09
CA GLY A 157 -45.82 -23.08 12.02
C GLY A 157 -44.46 -22.55 12.48
N ILE A 158 -44.31 -21.23 12.64
CA ILE A 158 -43.17 -20.62 13.32
C ILE A 158 -43.52 -20.47 14.79
N ALA A 159 -42.69 -21.00 15.68
CA ALA A 159 -42.90 -20.92 17.12
C ALA A 159 -42.58 -19.49 17.63
N PRO A 160 -43.36 -18.89 18.54
CA PRO A 160 -43.14 -17.53 19.03
C PRO A 160 -41.72 -17.24 19.53
N GLU A 161 -41.13 -18.19 20.26
CA GLU A 161 -39.76 -18.15 20.78
C GLU A 161 -38.70 -18.16 19.66
N GLN A 162 -39.00 -18.74 18.51
CA GLN A 162 -38.13 -18.72 17.32
C GLN A 162 -38.36 -17.47 16.46
N ALA A 163 -39.57 -16.93 16.45
CA ALA A 163 -39.90 -15.71 15.71
C ALA A 163 -39.27 -14.45 16.34
N ALA A 164 -39.16 -14.40 17.67
CA ALA A 164 -38.62 -13.27 18.41
C ALA A 164 -37.23 -12.79 17.91
N PRO A 165 -36.15 -13.58 17.95
CA PRO A 165 -34.83 -13.15 17.48
C PRO A 165 -34.75 -12.92 15.96
N MET A 166 -35.76 -13.35 15.19
CA MET A 166 -35.81 -13.03 13.76
C MET A 166 -36.20 -11.57 13.52
N LEU A 167 -36.97 -10.94 14.42
CA LEU A 167 -37.51 -9.59 14.25
C LEU A 167 -36.45 -8.48 14.35
N CYS A 168 -35.25 -8.77 14.87
CA CYS A 168 -34.07 -7.92 14.66
C CYS A 168 -32.89 -8.74 14.14
N GLY A 169 -32.34 -9.67 14.94
CA GLY A 169 -31.13 -10.42 14.58
C GLY A 169 -31.24 -11.16 13.25
N GLY A 170 -32.40 -11.75 12.96
CA GLY A 170 -32.70 -12.38 11.66
C GLY A 170 -32.85 -11.38 10.51
N VAL A 171 -33.75 -10.41 10.60
CA VAL A 171 -34.03 -9.50 9.47
C VAL A 171 -32.81 -8.64 9.11
N THR A 172 -31.99 -8.28 10.10
CA THR A 172 -30.74 -7.51 9.92
C THR A 172 -29.73 -8.23 9.03
N VAL A 173 -29.73 -9.57 9.02
CA VAL A 173 -28.89 -10.35 8.10
C VAL A 173 -29.66 -10.80 6.86
N PHE A 174 -30.98 -10.98 6.93
CA PHE A 174 -31.80 -11.31 5.76
C PHE A 174 -31.83 -10.18 4.72
N SER A 175 -32.03 -8.92 5.13
CA SER A 175 -32.08 -7.76 4.22
C SER A 175 -30.84 -7.67 3.32
N PRO A 176 -29.59 -7.70 3.82
CA PRO A 176 -28.42 -7.67 2.95
C PRO A 176 -28.20 -8.97 2.17
N LEU A 177 -28.56 -10.14 2.70
CA LEU A 177 -28.52 -11.39 1.92
C LEU A 177 -29.45 -11.31 0.70
N LYS A 178 -30.66 -10.74 0.86
CA LYS A 178 -31.60 -10.46 -0.23
C LYS A 178 -31.05 -9.37 -1.17
N ARG A 179 -30.64 -8.22 -0.65
CA ARG A 179 -30.14 -7.05 -1.43
C ARG A 179 -28.95 -7.40 -2.32
N TYR A 180 -28.06 -8.30 -1.87
CA TYR A 180 -26.92 -8.77 -2.65
C TYR A 180 -27.16 -10.11 -3.39
N ASN A 181 -28.43 -10.50 -3.56
CA ASN A 181 -28.88 -11.66 -4.34
C ASN A 181 -28.17 -12.96 -3.95
N VAL A 182 -28.07 -13.24 -2.64
CA VAL A 182 -27.55 -14.53 -2.15
C VAL A 182 -28.51 -15.65 -2.53
N GLY A 183 -27.96 -16.68 -3.15
CA GLY A 183 -28.66 -17.86 -3.65
C GLY A 183 -27.69 -18.72 -4.48
N PRO A 184 -28.20 -19.61 -5.35
CA PRO A 184 -27.36 -20.47 -6.20
C PRO A 184 -26.33 -19.67 -7.00
N GLY A 185 -25.10 -20.18 -7.06
CA GLY A 185 -23.95 -19.49 -7.65
C GLY A 185 -23.22 -18.51 -6.73
N LYS A 186 -23.66 -18.30 -5.48
CA LYS A 186 -22.99 -17.41 -4.51
C LYS A 186 -22.30 -18.16 -3.37
N ARG A 187 -21.10 -17.69 -3.02
CA ARG A 187 -20.28 -18.13 -1.88
C ARG A 187 -20.33 -17.03 -0.82
N VAL A 188 -20.81 -17.35 0.38
CA VAL A 188 -21.10 -16.36 1.43
C VAL A 188 -20.21 -16.58 2.65
N GLY A 189 -19.54 -15.54 3.12
CA GLY A 189 -18.90 -15.51 4.43
C GLY A 189 -19.82 -14.94 5.50
N VAL A 190 -19.73 -15.48 6.71
CA VAL A 190 -20.40 -14.94 7.90
C VAL A 190 -19.37 -14.77 9.01
N ILE A 191 -19.06 -13.53 9.37
CA ILE A 191 -18.07 -13.22 10.40
C ILE A 191 -18.78 -13.06 11.75
N GLY A 192 -18.41 -13.92 12.70
CA GLY A 192 -18.96 -14.01 14.05
C GLY A 192 -20.19 -14.90 14.10
N VAL A 193 -20.05 -16.17 14.50
CA VAL A 193 -21.19 -17.09 14.70
C VAL A 193 -21.86 -16.80 16.07
N GLY A 194 -22.56 -15.67 16.15
CA GLY A 194 -23.34 -15.20 17.29
C GLY A 194 -24.84 -15.12 16.99
N GLY A 195 -25.56 -14.24 17.70
CA GLY A 195 -27.00 -14.02 17.51
C GLY A 195 -27.40 -13.70 16.07
N LEU A 196 -26.71 -12.75 15.42
CA LEU A 196 -26.94 -12.44 14.00
C LEU A 196 -26.30 -13.49 13.07
N GLY A 197 -25.08 -13.94 13.37
CA GLY A 197 -24.35 -14.84 12.47
C GLY A 197 -24.96 -16.21 12.28
N HIS A 198 -25.57 -16.81 13.31
CA HIS A 198 -26.24 -18.10 13.14
C HIS A 198 -27.48 -17.99 12.22
N CYS A 199 -28.24 -16.88 12.32
CA CYS A 199 -29.31 -16.54 11.37
C CYS A 199 -28.76 -16.36 9.95
N ALA A 200 -27.60 -15.71 9.78
CA ALA A 200 -27.00 -15.48 8.46
C ALA A 200 -26.59 -16.80 7.78
N VAL A 201 -26.01 -17.75 8.54
CA VAL A 201 -25.68 -19.10 8.04
C VAL A 201 -26.95 -19.85 7.63
N LEU A 202 -27.97 -19.84 8.48
CA LEU A 202 -29.26 -20.50 8.21
C LEU A 202 -29.96 -19.93 6.97
N PHE A 203 -29.99 -18.61 6.81
CA PHE A 203 -30.64 -17.95 5.68
C PHE A 203 -29.84 -18.07 4.38
N ALA A 204 -28.52 -17.93 4.40
CA ALA A 204 -27.69 -18.16 3.20
C ALA A 204 -27.89 -19.58 2.65
N LYS A 205 -27.97 -20.59 3.54
CA LYS A 205 -28.31 -21.97 3.16
C LYS A 205 -29.77 -22.12 2.68
N ALA A 206 -30.74 -21.48 3.33
CA ALA A 206 -32.15 -21.56 2.94
C ALA A 206 -32.44 -20.90 1.57
N LEU A 207 -31.70 -19.83 1.25
CA LEU A 207 -31.67 -19.17 -0.06
C LEU A 207 -30.93 -20.00 -1.14
N GLY A 208 -30.08 -20.95 -0.73
CA GLY A 208 -29.41 -21.89 -1.63
C GLY A 208 -28.02 -21.48 -2.09
N ALA A 209 -27.26 -20.74 -1.26
CA ALA A 209 -25.86 -20.42 -1.53
C ALA A 209 -25.00 -21.68 -1.71
N ASP A 210 -24.17 -21.71 -2.76
CA ASP A 210 -23.29 -22.84 -3.13
C ASP A 210 -22.23 -23.12 -2.06
N LYS A 211 -21.77 -22.07 -1.37
CA LYS A 211 -20.85 -22.18 -0.24
C LYS A 211 -21.28 -21.22 0.87
N VAL A 212 -21.31 -21.68 2.11
CA VAL A 212 -21.54 -20.85 3.30
C VAL A 212 -20.36 -21.08 4.25
N VAL A 213 -19.54 -20.04 4.46
CA VAL A 213 -18.30 -20.11 5.22
C VAL A 213 -18.49 -19.34 6.53
N ALA A 214 -18.47 -20.06 7.64
CA ALA A 214 -18.50 -19.44 8.96
C ALA A 214 -17.09 -19.00 9.37
N ILE A 215 -16.95 -17.80 9.90
CA ILE A 215 -15.67 -17.18 10.23
C ILE A 215 -15.71 -16.75 11.69
N SER A 216 -14.82 -17.30 12.51
CA SER A 216 -14.68 -17.01 13.94
C SER A 216 -13.20 -16.85 14.27
N ARG A 217 -12.85 -16.37 15.47
CA ARG A 217 -11.44 -16.38 15.92
C ARG A 217 -10.95 -17.80 16.23
N LYS A 218 -11.80 -18.63 16.83
CA LYS A 218 -11.45 -19.98 17.30
C LYS A 218 -12.30 -21.05 16.60
N SER A 219 -11.80 -22.28 16.56
CA SER A 219 -12.52 -23.42 15.96
C SER A 219 -13.59 -24.01 16.87
N ASP A 220 -13.76 -23.48 18.07
CA ASP A 220 -14.77 -23.87 19.06
C ASP A 220 -16.20 -23.97 18.47
N LYS A 221 -16.58 -23.00 17.64
CA LYS A 221 -17.88 -22.95 16.96
C LYS A 221 -17.95 -23.70 15.63
N LYS A 222 -16.92 -24.46 15.24
CA LYS A 222 -16.86 -25.17 13.95
C LYS A 222 -17.93 -26.25 13.82
N GLN A 223 -18.18 -27.00 14.89
CA GLN A 223 -19.21 -28.03 14.93
C GLN A 223 -20.62 -27.42 14.84
N ASP A 224 -20.88 -26.34 15.57
CA ASP A 224 -22.16 -25.63 15.56
C ASP A 224 -22.45 -24.99 14.21
N ALA A 225 -21.47 -24.30 13.63
CA ALA A 225 -21.56 -23.72 12.31
C ALA A 225 -21.91 -24.77 11.24
N ALA A 226 -21.28 -25.95 11.28
CA ALA A 226 -21.59 -27.05 10.37
C ALA A 226 -23.03 -27.58 10.55
N GLN A 227 -23.52 -27.66 11.79
CA GLN A 227 -24.92 -28.07 12.07
C GLN A 227 -25.94 -27.02 11.59
N LEU A 228 -25.66 -25.73 11.81
CA LEU A 228 -26.42 -24.61 11.25
C LEU A 228 -26.41 -24.62 9.71
N GLY A 229 -25.33 -25.16 9.13
CA GLY A 229 -25.24 -25.47 7.71
C GLY A 229 -24.18 -24.71 6.94
N ALA A 230 -23.18 -24.16 7.62
CA ALA A 230 -21.94 -23.75 6.98
C ALA A 230 -21.29 -24.97 6.31
N THR A 231 -20.91 -24.81 5.05
CA THR A 231 -20.18 -25.82 4.26
C THR A 231 -18.68 -25.77 4.53
N ASP A 232 -18.18 -24.71 5.16
CA ASP A 232 -16.77 -24.52 5.50
C ASP A 232 -16.61 -23.62 6.74
N PHE A 233 -15.44 -23.63 7.37
CA PHE A 233 -15.16 -22.85 8.58
C PHE A 233 -13.72 -22.34 8.64
N ILE A 234 -13.57 -21.07 8.99
CA ILE A 234 -12.32 -20.36 9.17
C ILE A 234 -12.15 -19.95 10.64
N ALA A 235 -11.02 -20.31 11.26
CA ALA A 235 -10.66 -19.94 12.64
C ALA A 235 -9.50 -18.92 12.65
N THR A 236 -9.78 -17.62 12.61
CA THR A 236 -8.81 -16.54 12.32
C THR A 236 -7.68 -16.32 13.33
N ALA A 237 -7.66 -17.05 14.45
CA ALA A 237 -6.58 -17.07 15.44
C ALA A 237 -6.03 -18.49 15.69
N GLU A 238 -6.34 -19.45 14.81
CA GLU A 238 -5.85 -20.84 14.86
C GLU A 238 -5.40 -21.34 13.46
N ASP A 239 -6.07 -20.91 12.39
CA ASP A 239 -5.61 -21.00 11.00
C ASP A 239 -4.72 -19.75 10.73
N GLU A 240 -3.41 -19.82 10.95
CA GLU A 240 -2.50 -18.64 10.82
C GLU A 240 -2.63 -17.94 9.45
N ASP A 241 -2.69 -18.72 8.36
CA ASP A 241 -2.85 -18.22 6.99
C ASP A 241 -4.29 -18.19 6.48
N TRP A 242 -5.27 -17.98 7.36
CA TRP A 242 -6.68 -17.99 7.00
C TRP A 242 -7.06 -17.01 5.89
N ALA A 243 -6.45 -15.82 5.87
CA ALA A 243 -6.86 -14.75 4.96
C ALA A 243 -6.26 -14.90 3.56
N THR A 244 -5.10 -15.52 3.40
CA THR A 244 -4.54 -15.92 2.08
C THR A 244 -5.14 -17.21 1.58
N LYS A 245 -5.22 -18.24 2.43
CA LYS A 245 -5.81 -19.54 2.10
C LYS A 245 -7.24 -19.43 1.56
N ASN A 246 -8.00 -18.46 2.09
CA ASN A 246 -9.37 -18.18 1.69
C ASN A 246 -9.50 -16.84 0.91
N ALA A 247 -8.38 -16.25 0.47
CA ALA A 247 -8.38 -15.01 -0.32
C ALA A 247 -9.22 -15.17 -1.59
N ARG A 248 -10.03 -14.17 -1.89
CA ARG A 248 -10.87 -14.11 -3.09
C ARG A 248 -11.82 -15.32 -3.28
N THR A 249 -12.24 -15.98 -2.19
CA THR A 249 -13.12 -17.16 -2.22
C THR A 249 -14.61 -16.86 -2.00
N LEU A 250 -14.98 -15.64 -1.59
CA LEU A 250 -16.34 -15.28 -1.17
C LEU A 250 -16.92 -14.15 -2.03
N ASP A 251 -18.18 -14.27 -2.44
CA ASP A 251 -18.89 -13.26 -3.24
C ASP A 251 -19.58 -12.21 -2.36
N VAL A 252 -20.04 -12.61 -1.17
CA VAL A 252 -20.67 -11.72 -0.18
C VAL A 252 -20.14 -12.10 1.21
N ILE A 253 -19.85 -11.12 2.06
CA ILE A 253 -19.53 -11.33 3.47
C ILE A 253 -20.52 -10.53 4.32
N ILE A 254 -21.18 -11.19 5.26
CA ILE A 254 -21.99 -10.55 6.30
C ILE A 254 -21.18 -10.50 7.58
N SER A 255 -20.79 -9.30 8.00
CA SER A 255 -19.99 -9.07 9.20
C SER A 255 -20.87 -8.68 10.37
N THR A 256 -21.04 -9.59 11.33
CA THR A 256 -21.90 -9.40 12.50
C THR A 256 -21.10 -9.08 13.77
N VAL A 257 -19.81 -8.74 13.64
CA VAL A 257 -18.92 -8.41 14.75
C VAL A 257 -18.92 -6.90 15.00
N ALA A 258 -19.28 -6.50 16.22
CA ALA A 258 -19.23 -5.13 16.70
C ALA A 258 -17.90 -4.85 17.43
N SER A 259 -16.78 -4.90 16.71
CA SER A 259 -15.45 -4.61 17.29
C SER A 259 -14.61 -3.73 16.35
N PRO A 260 -14.02 -2.62 16.83
CA PRO A 260 -13.12 -1.79 16.03
C PRO A 260 -11.79 -2.50 15.73
N LYS A 261 -11.43 -3.52 16.53
CA LYS A 261 -10.21 -4.32 16.39
C LYS A 261 -10.35 -5.49 15.41
N MET A 262 -11.47 -5.58 14.68
CA MET A 262 -11.66 -6.61 13.68
C MET A 262 -10.70 -6.38 12.50
N PRO A 263 -10.02 -7.41 11.95
CA PRO A 263 -9.05 -7.24 10.87
C PRO A 263 -9.74 -7.00 9.52
N LEU A 264 -10.36 -5.83 9.37
CA LEU A 264 -11.20 -5.49 8.22
C LEU A 264 -10.47 -5.67 6.88
N ALA A 265 -9.22 -5.24 6.78
CA ALA A 265 -8.41 -5.41 5.57
C ALA A 265 -8.24 -6.89 5.16
N GLN A 266 -8.04 -7.78 6.14
CA GLN A 266 -7.92 -9.22 5.88
C GLN A 266 -9.27 -9.84 5.48
N TYR A 267 -10.37 -9.42 6.09
CA TYR A 267 -11.70 -9.86 5.68
C TYR A 267 -12.11 -9.35 4.29
N LEU A 268 -11.75 -8.13 3.91
CA LEU A 268 -11.91 -7.62 2.55
C LEU A 268 -11.08 -8.46 1.55
N GLY A 269 -9.91 -8.95 1.96
CA GLY A 269 -9.09 -9.89 1.17
C GLY A 269 -9.76 -11.24 0.87
N LEU A 270 -10.71 -11.69 1.70
CA LEU A 270 -11.48 -12.92 1.44
C LEU A 270 -12.46 -12.79 0.27
N LEU A 271 -12.87 -11.57 -0.08
CA LEU A 271 -13.84 -11.33 -1.15
C LEU A 271 -13.19 -11.49 -2.53
N SER A 272 -13.86 -12.22 -3.43
CA SER A 272 -13.53 -12.21 -4.85
C SER A 272 -13.78 -10.82 -5.44
N ARG A 273 -13.11 -10.52 -6.55
CA ARG A 273 -13.28 -9.26 -7.29
C ARG A 273 -14.76 -8.97 -7.56
N GLY A 274 -15.22 -7.78 -7.22
CA GLY A 274 -16.61 -7.34 -7.29
C GLY A 274 -17.50 -7.83 -6.14
N GLY A 275 -16.97 -8.61 -5.20
CA GLY A 275 -17.69 -9.07 -4.01
C GLY A 275 -17.99 -7.96 -3.02
N THR A 276 -18.89 -8.23 -2.07
CA THR A 276 -19.42 -7.21 -1.15
C THR A 276 -19.27 -7.62 0.31
N PHE A 277 -18.59 -6.78 1.10
CA PHE A 277 -18.56 -6.85 2.55
C PHE A 277 -19.66 -5.95 3.11
N VAL A 278 -20.62 -6.55 3.81
CA VAL A 278 -21.69 -5.84 4.50
C VAL A 278 -21.41 -5.83 6.00
N GLN A 279 -21.14 -4.66 6.55
CA GLN A 279 -21.08 -4.46 7.99
C GLN A 279 -22.50 -4.33 8.57
N VAL A 280 -22.84 -5.21 9.51
CA VAL A 280 -24.09 -5.12 10.31
C VAL A 280 -23.84 -5.15 11.82
N GLY A 281 -22.63 -5.52 12.27
CA GLY A 281 -22.18 -5.25 13.64
C GLY A 281 -21.86 -3.76 13.83
N ALA A 282 -22.35 -3.15 14.91
CA ALA A 282 -22.15 -1.72 15.17
C ALA A 282 -21.26 -1.48 16.41
N PRO A 283 -19.92 -1.38 16.25
CA PRO A 283 -19.04 -0.98 17.36
C PRO A 283 -19.33 0.47 17.78
N GLU A 284 -18.99 0.80 19.03
CA GLU A 284 -19.11 2.17 19.58
C GLU A 284 -17.94 3.08 19.17
N GLU A 285 -16.82 2.48 18.76
CA GLU A 285 -15.62 3.17 18.25
C GLU A 285 -15.55 3.08 16.71
N PRO A 286 -14.91 4.06 16.03
CA PRO A 286 -14.69 4.01 14.60
C PRO A 286 -13.91 2.76 14.16
N VAL A 287 -14.31 2.18 13.03
CA VAL A 287 -13.60 1.05 12.41
C VAL A 287 -12.52 1.59 11.45
N PRO A 288 -11.24 1.24 11.62
CA PRO A 288 -10.17 1.68 10.72
C PRO A 288 -10.30 1.01 9.35
N LEU A 289 -10.40 1.84 8.30
CA LEU A 289 -10.49 1.39 6.91
C LEU A 289 -9.18 1.65 6.16
N SER A 290 -8.54 0.58 5.66
CA SER A 290 -7.48 0.70 4.67
C SER A 290 -8.09 0.87 3.28
N ALA A 291 -7.88 2.04 2.66
CA ALA A 291 -8.33 2.30 1.29
C ALA A 291 -7.75 1.26 0.30
N PHE A 292 -6.48 0.89 0.46
CA PHE A 292 -5.84 -0.13 -0.37
C PHE A 292 -6.47 -1.52 -0.26
N ALA A 293 -7.12 -1.86 0.86
CA ALA A 293 -7.84 -3.14 0.99
C ALA A 293 -9.09 -3.21 0.10
N LEU A 294 -9.68 -2.06 -0.25
CA LEU A 294 -10.76 -1.93 -1.24
C LEU A 294 -10.20 -1.86 -2.66
N ILE A 295 -9.20 -1.00 -2.88
CA ILE A 295 -8.61 -0.73 -4.21
C ILE A 295 -8.00 -2.02 -4.78
N ARG A 296 -7.13 -2.72 -4.04
CA ARG A 296 -6.37 -3.89 -4.51
C ARG A 296 -7.23 -5.14 -4.77
N THR A 297 -8.48 -5.15 -4.32
CA THR A 297 -9.41 -6.28 -4.50
C THR A 297 -10.60 -5.92 -5.39
N ARG A 298 -10.86 -4.62 -5.61
CA ARG A 298 -12.07 -4.07 -6.23
C ARG A 298 -13.32 -4.70 -5.63
N VAL A 299 -13.45 -4.55 -4.31
CA VAL A 299 -14.58 -5.05 -3.50
C VAL A 299 -15.35 -3.88 -2.89
N HIS A 300 -16.62 -4.11 -2.63
CA HIS A 300 -17.49 -3.11 -2.01
C HIS A 300 -17.47 -3.29 -0.50
N LEU A 301 -17.23 -2.21 0.24
CA LEU A 301 -17.55 -2.13 1.66
C LEU A 301 -18.83 -1.30 1.81
N THR A 302 -19.85 -1.88 2.43
CA THR A 302 -21.17 -1.28 2.62
C THR A 302 -21.70 -1.60 4.01
N GLY A 303 -22.76 -0.91 4.42
CA GLY A 303 -23.51 -1.20 5.63
C GLY A 303 -24.89 -1.77 5.31
N SER A 304 -25.51 -2.43 6.28
CA SER A 304 -26.97 -2.56 6.32
C SER A 304 -27.46 -2.33 7.74
N VAL A 305 -28.60 -1.64 7.86
CA VAL A 305 -29.37 -1.64 9.10
C VAL A 305 -30.34 -2.83 9.11
N ILE A 306 -31.24 -2.89 10.10
CA ILE A 306 -32.41 -3.76 10.13
C ILE A 306 -33.20 -3.72 8.82
N GLY A 307 -34.02 -4.73 8.52
CA GLY A 307 -34.90 -4.70 7.34
C GLY A 307 -36.26 -4.04 7.58
N SER A 308 -36.96 -3.72 6.48
CA SER A 308 -38.28 -3.07 6.49
C SER A 308 -39.42 -4.03 6.91
N PRO A 309 -40.61 -3.52 7.28
CA PRO A 309 -41.81 -4.35 7.50
C PRO A 309 -42.16 -5.27 6.32
N GLY A 310 -41.80 -4.90 5.08
CA GLY A 310 -41.91 -5.78 3.92
C GLY A 310 -40.92 -6.95 4.00
N GLU A 311 -39.64 -6.65 4.21
CA GLU A 311 -38.58 -7.67 4.32
C GLU A 311 -38.78 -8.62 5.51
N ILE A 312 -39.35 -8.18 6.63
CA ILE A 312 -39.68 -9.08 7.75
C ILE A 312 -40.74 -10.12 7.34
N ARG A 313 -41.74 -9.71 6.55
CA ARG A 313 -42.79 -10.63 6.04
C ARG A 313 -42.18 -11.65 5.08
N GLU A 314 -41.39 -11.20 4.11
CA GLU A 314 -40.68 -12.08 3.17
C GLU A 314 -39.71 -13.06 3.86
N MET A 315 -38.98 -12.59 4.88
CA MET A 315 -38.12 -13.43 5.70
C MET A 315 -38.94 -14.55 6.38
N PHE A 316 -40.09 -14.22 6.98
CA PHE A 316 -40.95 -15.23 7.59
C PHE A 316 -41.58 -16.17 6.56
N ASP A 317 -41.88 -15.71 5.35
CA ASP A 317 -42.32 -16.57 4.25
C ASP A 317 -41.22 -17.57 3.84
N LEU A 318 -39.96 -17.13 3.76
CA LEU A 318 -38.82 -18.04 3.56
C LEU A 318 -38.67 -19.04 4.71
N VAL A 319 -38.76 -18.57 5.96
CA VAL A 319 -38.67 -19.40 7.17
C VAL A 319 -39.75 -20.48 7.16
N ALA A 320 -41.00 -20.13 6.87
CA ALA A 320 -42.11 -21.07 6.77
C ALA A 320 -41.94 -22.03 5.59
N ALA A 321 -41.55 -21.55 4.41
CA ALA A 321 -41.41 -22.36 3.19
C ALA A 321 -40.22 -23.35 3.24
N LYS A 322 -39.14 -23.00 3.94
CA LYS A 322 -37.93 -23.83 4.08
C LYS A 322 -37.82 -24.55 5.43
N GLY A 323 -38.72 -24.27 6.38
CA GLY A 323 -38.70 -24.84 7.72
C GLY A 323 -37.48 -24.40 8.55
N VAL A 324 -37.01 -23.15 8.37
CA VAL A 324 -35.80 -22.65 9.04
C VAL A 324 -36.05 -22.56 10.55
N LYS A 325 -35.10 -23.03 11.35
CA LYS A 325 -35.17 -23.02 12.81
C LYS A 325 -33.91 -22.39 13.39
N VAL A 326 -34.08 -21.21 13.99
CA VAL A 326 -33.05 -20.58 14.83
C VAL A 326 -32.86 -21.36 16.12
N TRP A 327 -31.65 -21.27 16.67
CA TRP A 327 -31.28 -21.89 17.93
C TRP A 327 -31.58 -20.89 19.05
N VAL A 328 -32.36 -21.31 20.05
CA VAL A 328 -32.85 -20.43 21.11
C VAL A 328 -32.69 -21.07 22.48
N GLU A 329 -32.27 -20.26 23.46
CA GLU A 329 -32.35 -20.57 24.88
C GLU A 329 -33.50 -19.73 25.47
N THR A 330 -34.55 -20.39 25.97
CA THR A 330 -35.71 -19.69 26.52
C THR A 330 -35.52 -19.45 28.02
N ARG A 331 -35.64 -18.20 28.46
CA ARG A 331 -35.63 -17.81 29.88
C ARG A 331 -36.92 -17.09 30.30
N PRO A 332 -37.35 -17.20 31.57
CA PRO A 332 -38.49 -16.44 32.08
C PRO A 332 -38.26 -14.92 31.99
N MET A 333 -39.29 -14.14 31.63
CA MET A 333 -39.20 -12.66 31.55
C MET A 333 -38.73 -11.99 32.86
N LYS A 334 -39.03 -12.60 34.02
CA LYS A 334 -38.53 -12.18 35.35
C LYS A 334 -36.99 -12.29 35.52
N GLU A 335 -36.30 -12.89 34.57
CA GLU A 335 -34.84 -13.04 34.56
C GLU A 335 -34.19 -12.18 33.46
N ALA A 336 -34.94 -11.37 32.70
CA ALA A 336 -34.38 -10.55 31.62
C ALA A 336 -33.25 -9.61 32.09
N ASN A 337 -33.38 -9.02 33.29
CA ASN A 337 -32.34 -8.20 33.90
C ASN A 337 -31.04 -8.99 34.21
N GLN A 338 -31.15 -10.26 34.61
CA GLN A 338 -30.00 -11.15 34.76
C GLN A 338 -29.48 -11.66 33.42
N ALA A 339 -30.35 -11.92 32.44
CA ALA A 339 -29.95 -12.40 31.12
C ALA A 339 -29.18 -11.33 30.32
N VAL A 340 -29.47 -10.04 30.54
CA VAL A 340 -28.62 -8.93 30.06
C VAL A 340 -27.23 -8.99 30.69
N LEU A 341 -27.13 -9.15 32.01
CA LEU A 341 -25.85 -9.31 32.71
C LEU A 341 -25.05 -10.50 32.17
N ASP A 342 -25.66 -11.68 32.08
CA ASP A 342 -25.02 -12.90 31.59
C ASP A 342 -24.47 -12.69 30.16
N MET A 343 -25.19 -11.93 29.31
CA MET A 343 -24.73 -11.59 27.96
C MET A 343 -23.58 -10.56 27.97
N VAL A 344 -23.54 -9.63 28.93
CA VAL A 344 -22.43 -8.69 29.14
C VAL A 344 -21.18 -9.40 29.62
N ASP A 345 -21.29 -10.29 30.62
CA ASP A 345 -20.16 -11.05 31.16
C ASP A 345 -19.55 -11.99 30.12
N VAL A 346 -20.38 -12.66 29.31
CA VAL A 346 -19.91 -13.45 28.16
C VAL A 346 -19.22 -12.58 27.10
N SER A 347 -19.66 -11.33 26.92
CA SER A 347 -18.98 -10.36 26.03
C SER A 347 -17.62 -9.92 26.59
N ALA A 348 -17.53 -9.69 27.90
CA ALA A 348 -16.29 -9.30 28.59
C ALA A 348 -15.25 -10.43 28.66
N LEU A 349 -15.68 -11.69 28.81
CA LEU A 349 -14.80 -12.87 28.87
C LEU A 349 -14.13 -13.24 27.53
N LEU A 350 -14.55 -12.65 26.40
CA LEU A 350 -14.03 -12.97 25.07
C LEU A 350 -12.60 -12.43 24.77
N GLY A 351 -11.85 -12.05 25.81
CA GLY A 351 -10.39 -11.91 25.77
C GLY A 351 -9.63 -13.25 25.82
N SER A 352 -10.19 -14.32 26.41
CA SER A 352 -9.48 -15.60 26.59
C SER A 352 -10.41 -16.82 26.78
N ASN A 353 -10.23 -17.83 25.91
CA ASN A 353 -10.68 -19.24 25.99
C ASN A 353 -12.17 -19.60 26.24
N LEU A 354 -12.83 -19.99 25.12
CA LEU A 354 -13.95 -20.95 24.92
C LEU A 354 -15.28 -20.88 25.73
N ALA A 355 -16.33 -20.55 24.96
CA ALA A 355 -17.61 -21.24 24.76
C ALA A 355 -18.64 -21.52 25.89
N VAL A 356 -19.88 -21.06 25.63
CA VAL A 356 -21.18 -21.72 25.88
C VAL A 356 -22.06 -21.41 24.65
N ALA A 357 -22.89 -22.29 24.06
CA ALA A 357 -23.30 -23.66 24.39
C ALA A 357 -22.35 -24.79 23.89
N ASN A 358 -22.74 -26.06 24.04
CA ASN A 358 -21.83 -27.19 24.43
C ASN A 358 -21.99 -28.50 23.56
N PRO A 359 -21.23 -29.61 23.73
CA PRO A 359 -20.39 -30.22 22.66
C PRO A 359 -20.58 -31.74 22.38
N LEU A 360 -19.88 -32.32 21.38
CA LEU A 360 -19.75 -33.80 21.21
C LEU A 360 -18.38 -34.32 20.68
N HIS A 361 -17.93 -35.46 21.23
CA HIS A 361 -16.57 -36.08 21.29
C HIS A 361 -15.75 -36.38 19.99
N PRO A 362 -14.39 -36.53 20.10
CA PRO A 362 -13.45 -36.82 19.00
C PRO A 362 -12.98 -38.30 18.87
N ARG A 363 -12.53 -38.73 17.67
CA ARG A 363 -11.71 -39.96 17.45
C ARG A 363 -10.69 -39.87 16.28
N ILE A 364 -9.61 -40.63 16.45
CA ILE A 364 -8.24 -40.59 15.87
C ILE A 364 -8.08 -41.35 14.52
N TYR A 365 -6.93 -41.15 13.83
CA TYR A 365 -6.31 -41.91 12.70
C TYR A 365 -6.61 -41.38 11.27
N THR A 366 -5.69 -41.29 10.27
CA THR A 366 -4.29 -41.79 10.09
C THR A 366 -3.50 -40.94 9.05
N LYS A 367 -2.15 -40.89 9.14
CA LYS A 367 -1.15 -40.41 8.12
C LYS A 367 -0.86 -41.49 7.03
N PRO A 368 -0.01 -41.29 5.99
CA PRO A 368 0.26 -40.18 5.03
C PRO A 368 0.24 -40.75 3.55
N PRO A 369 1.05 -40.39 2.50
CA PRO A 369 1.89 -39.21 2.19
C PRO A 369 1.49 -38.40 0.90
N PRO A 370 2.17 -38.34 -0.29
CA PRO A 370 2.49 -37.02 -0.83
C PRO A 370 2.13 -36.70 -2.32
N ALA A 371 1.67 -35.46 -2.53
CA ALA A 371 1.92 -34.67 -3.74
C ALA A 371 1.81 -33.18 -3.38
N LYS A 372 2.94 -32.52 -3.10
CA LYS A 372 2.99 -31.08 -2.78
C LYS A 372 3.27 -30.27 -4.05
N LEU A 373 2.44 -29.28 -4.32
CA LEU A 373 2.89 -28.01 -4.88
C LEU A 373 2.81 -26.99 -3.72
N PRO A 374 3.90 -26.30 -3.35
CA PRO A 374 3.83 -25.29 -2.31
C PRO A 374 3.00 -24.10 -2.82
N ARG A 375 2.12 -23.59 -1.97
CA ARG A 375 1.39 -22.34 -2.22
C ARG A 375 1.69 -21.47 -1.02
N ALA A 376 2.60 -20.50 -1.23
CA ALA A 376 3.13 -19.62 -0.20
C ALA A 376 2.04 -19.03 0.70
N GLU A 377 2.30 -19.07 2.00
CA GLU A 377 1.41 -18.72 3.08
C GLU A 377 1.70 -17.27 3.49
N THR A 378 0.98 -16.29 2.92
CA THR A 378 1.25 -14.85 3.14
C THR A 378 0.08 -14.05 3.75
N SER A 379 -0.55 -14.54 4.83
CA SER A 379 -1.50 -13.72 5.62
C SER A 379 -1.22 -13.59 7.10
N GLU A 380 0.04 -13.36 7.45
CA GLU A 380 0.36 -12.65 8.68
C GLU A 380 0.25 -11.12 8.51
N ASN A 381 0.08 -10.41 9.63
CA ASN A 381 -0.19 -8.97 9.71
C ASN A 381 1.07 -8.10 9.48
N ASN A 382 1.78 -8.34 8.39
CA ASN A 382 3.13 -7.81 8.17
C ASN A 382 3.13 -6.41 7.53
N ASN A 383 2.60 -5.44 8.28
CA ASN A 383 2.98 -4.03 8.12
C ASN A 383 4.39 -3.81 8.71
N VAL A 384 5.39 -4.49 8.15
CA VAL A 384 6.80 -4.19 8.39
C VAL A 384 7.04 -2.78 7.83
N ASN A 385 7.51 -1.86 8.66
CA ASN A 385 7.97 -0.58 8.16
C ASN A 385 9.29 -0.82 7.40
N PRO A 386 9.55 -0.13 6.28
CA PRO A 386 10.90 -0.05 5.76
C PRO A 386 11.84 0.43 6.87
N SER A 387 13.01 -0.21 6.99
CA SER A 387 14.11 0.24 7.86
C SER A 387 13.84 0.13 9.37
N GLU A 388 13.02 -0.83 9.80
CA GLU A 388 12.90 -1.19 11.23
C GLU A 388 14.15 -1.99 11.68
N LEU A 389 14.76 -1.58 12.80
CA LEU A 389 15.92 -2.27 13.36
C LEU A 389 15.52 -3.56 14.05
N ILE A 390 16.29 -4.63 13.84
CA ILE A 390 16.12 -5.88 14.56
C ILE A 390 16.81 -5.76 15.94
N PRO A 391 16.07 -5.82 17.07
CA PRO A 391 16.65 -5.61 18.39
C PRO A 391 17.77 -6.60 18.71
N GLY A 392 18.93 -6.08 19.12
CA GLY A 392 20.10 -6.89 19.50
C GLY A 392 20.81 -7.61 18.34
N ALA A 393 20.42 -7.39 17.08
CA ALA A 393 21.09 -7.96 15.92
C ALA A 393 22.02 -6.95 15.25
N TYR A 394 23.26 -7.36 14.98
CA TYR A 394 24.31 -6.50 14.44
C TYR A 394 25.10 -7.21 13.32
N ILE A 395 25.46 -6.44 12.31
CA ILE A 395 26.48 -6.76 11.31
C ILE A 395 27.80 -6.13 11.80
N VAL A 396 28.84 -6.94 11.92
CA VAL A 396 30.20 -6.45 12.23
C VAL A 396 31.15 -6.69 11.05
N GLU A 397 32.03 -5.74 10.79
CA GLU A 397 33.23 -5.94 9.98
C GLU A 397 34.48 -5.98 10.88
N PHE A 398 35.35 -6.96 10.65
CA PHE A 398 36.60 -7.12 11.40
C PHE A 398 37.69 -6.15 10.91
N ALA A 399 38.56 -5.74 11.84
CA ALA A 399 39.71 -4.87 11.54
C ALA A 399 40.95 -5.67 11.08
N ASP A 400 41.07 -6.92 11.54
CA ASP A 400 42.18 -7.84 11.26
C ASP A 400 41.70 -8.98 10.34
N ASP A 401 42.48 -9.31 9.31
CA ASP A 401 42.20 -10.41 8.37
C ASP A 401 42.35 -11.81 9.02
N HIS A 402 42.88 -11.90 10.24
CA HIS A 402 42.99 -13.14 11.02
C HIS A 402 41.75 -13.46 11.86
N ASP A 403 40.82 -12.50 12.03
CA ASP A 403 39.59 -12.73 12.78
C ASP A 403 38.55 -13.46 11.94
N THR A 404 38.04 -14.57 12.49
CA THR A 404 36.92 -15.36 11.94
C THR A 404 35.64 -15.13 12.75
N PRO A 405 34.46 -15.37 12.16
CA PRO A 405 33.18 -15.34 12.88
C PRO A 405 33.21 -16.10 14.21
N GLU A 406 33.80 -17.30 14.24
CA GLU A 406 33.93 -18.11 15.44
C GLU A 406 34.83 -17.45 16.50
N THR A 407 36.03 -16.98 16.10
CA THR A 407 36.97 -16.33 17.04
C THR A 407 36.45 -14.99 17.58
N PHE A 408 35.65 -14.28 16.80
CA PHE A 408 34.98 -13.06 17.24
C PHE A 408 33.86 -13.37 18.24
N LEU A 409 32.91 -14.24 17.90
CA LEU A 409 31.79 -14.59 18.76
C LEU A 409 32.24 -15.26 20.07
N ASN A 410 33.28 -16.10 20.02
CA ASN A 410 33.87 -16.68 21.23
C ASN A 410 34.53 -15.64 22.14
N SER A 411 35.06 -14.54 21.58
CA SER A 411 35.60 -13.44 22.41
C SER A 411 34.49 -12.61 23.06
N LEU A 412 33.37 -12.36 22.38
CA LEU A 412 32.19 -11.73 23.00
C LEU A 412 31.67 -12.59 24.17
N LYS A 413 31.65 -13.92 24.01
CA LYS A 413 31.30 -14.87 25.08
C LYS A 413 32.27 -14.84 26.25
N ALA A 414 33.58 -14.76 25.98
CA ALA A 414 34.60 -14.60 27.02
C ALA A 414 34.46 -13.26 27.78
N ASP A 415 33.97 -12.22 27.11
CA ASP A 415 33.64 -10.91 27.65
C ASP A 415 32.31 -10.87 28.43
N GLY A 416 31.62 -12.01 28.57
CA GLY A 416 30.38 -12.16 29.34
C GLY A 416 29.09 -11.99 28.54
N LEU A 417 29.15 -11.98 27.20
CA LEU A 417 27.98 -11.76 26.34
C LEU A 417 27.44 -13.08 25.77
N ASP A 418 26.16 -13.38 26.01
CA ASP A 418 25.46 -14.46 25.32
C ASP A 418 25.19 -14.03 23.86
N VAL A 419 25.84 -14.67 22.90
CA VAL A 419 25.75 -14.32 21.47
C VAL A 419 25.61 -15.53 20.54
N GLU A 420 24.88 -15.32 19.46
CA GLU A 420 24.50 -16.31 18.45
C GLU A 420 24.84 -15.80 17.04
N SER A 421 25.38 -16.67 16.18
CA SER A 421 25.62 -16.33 14.78
C SER A 421 24.31 -16.36 14.00
N ARG A 422 24.03 -15.33 13.20
CA ARG A 422 22.89 -15.27 12.26
C ARG A 422 23.33 -15.63 10.84
N MET A 423 24.38 -14.98 10.33
CA MET A 423 24.88 -15.18 8.97
C MET A 423 26.37 -14.89 8.89
N ASP A 424 27.15 -15.79 8.27
CA ASP A 424 28.53 -15.48 7.89
C ASP A 424 28.52 -14.61 6.63
N LEU A 425 29.18 -13.46 6.70
CA LEU A 425 29.26 -12.48 5.61
C LEU A 425 30.69 -12.43 5.02
N SER A 426 31.59 -13.32 5.47
CA SER A 426 33.00 -13.32 5.12
C SER A 426 33.25 -13.75 3.67
N ASN A 427 33.64 -12.81 2.83
CA ASN A 427 34.01 -12.98 1.42
C ASN A 427 35.35 -12.26 1.13
N ARG A 428 35.72 -12.04 -0.14
CA ARG A 428 36.97 -11.36 -0.51
C ARG A 428 37.01 -9.86 -0.22
N LEU A 429 35.85 -9.18 -0.17
CA LEU A 429 35.73 -7.72 -0.02
C LEU A 429 35.18 -7.27 1.34
N PHE A 430 34.58 -8.18 2.09
CA PHE A 430 34.02 -7.93 3.42
C PHE A 430 34.35 -9.12 4.34
N LYS A 431 34.94 -8.85 5.51
CA LYS A 431 35.24 -9.85 6.54
C LYS A 431 34.38 -9.57 7.76
N GLY A 432 33.42 -10.43 8.05
CA GLY A 432 32.40 -10.08 9.02
C GLY A 432 31.34 -11.14 9.23
N VAL A 433 30.49 -10.89 10.23
CA VAL A 433 29.41 -11.78 10.63
C VAL A 433 28.21 -10.94 11.05
N SER A 434 27.00 -11.42 10.77
CA SER A 434 25.78 -10.96 11.41
C SER A 434 25.49 -11.83 12.62
N PHE A 435 25.19 -11.23 13.78
CA PHE A 435 25.00 -11.93 15.04
C PHE A 435 23.91 -11.31 15.90
N GLN A 436 23.36 -12.14 16.80
CA GLN A 436 22.33 -11.78 17.76
C GLN A 436 22.93 -11.77 19.16
N VAL A 437 22.66 -10.72 19.95
CA VAL A 437 22.94 -10.69 21.39
C VAL A 437 21.71 -11.13 22.17
N LYS A 438 21.92 -11.92 23.22
CA LYS A 438 20.90 -12.50 24.12
C LYS A 438 21.16 -12.05 25.57
N ASN A 439 20.10 -12.07 26.39
CA ASN A 439 20.17 -12.03 27.87
C ASN A 439 21.13 -10.98 28.51
N ILE A 440 21.17 -9.75 27.99
CA ILE A 440 22.18 -8.73 28.36
C ILE A 440 22.07 -8.27 29.84
N GLY A 441 20.89 -8.43 30.46
CA GLY A 441 20.54 -7.86 31.77
C GLY A 441 21.30 -8.36 33.02
N GLU A 442 22.18 -9.36 32.94
CA GLU A 442 22.91 -9.87 34.12
C GLU A 442 24.30 -9.24 34.35
N VAL A 443 24.90 -8.56 33.36
CA VAL A 443 26.33 -8.12 33.46
C VAL A 443 26.56 -6.64 33.11
N HIS A 444 25.76 -6.02 32.23
CA HIS A 444 26.03 -4.66 31.73
C HIS A 444 24.76 -3.78 31.62
N HIS A 445 24.47 -2.97 32.65
CA HIS A 445 23.33 -2.03 32.73
C HIS A 445 23.42 -0.78 31.81
N ASP A 446 24.19 -0.83 30.72
CA ASP A 446 24.17 0.21 29.69
C ASP A 446 24.54 -0.40 28.34
N SER A 447 23.53 -0.65 27.51
CA SER A 447 23.65 -1.11 26.12
C SER A 447 24.44 -0.13 25.23
N THR A 448 24.44 1.15 25.58
CA THR A 448 25.25 2.19 24.92
C THR A 448 26.74 2.02 25.27
N LEU A 449 27.04 1.51 26.47
CA LEU A 449 28.39 1.15 26.91
C LEU A 449 28.81 -0.21 26.35
N LEU A 450 27.89 -1.17 26.20
CA LEU A 450 28.12 -2.42 25.47
C LEU A 450 28.47 -2.16 24.01
N ARG A 451 27.65 -1.35 23.30
CA ARG A 451 27.93 -0.96 21.92
C ARG A 451 29.25 -0.21 21.82
N ARG A 452 29.53 0.75 22.73
CA ARG A 452 30.84 1.43 22.78
C ARG A 452 31.99 0.47 23.11
N LYS A 453 31.81 -0.56 23.95
CA LYS A 453 32.81 -1.59 24.27
C LYS A 453 33.14 -2.44 23.04
N ILE A 454 32.11 -2.82 22.28
CA ILE A 454 32.24 -3.51 20.99
C ILE A 454 32.96 -2.58 19.99
N GLU A 455 32.44 -1.37 19.73
CA GLU A 455 33.02 -0.39 18.78
C GLU A 455 34.44 0.11 19.16
N SER A 456 34.82 0.08 20.45
CA SER A 456 36.19 0.38 20.92
C SER A 456 37.14 -0.83 20.90
N SER A 457 36.66 -2.01 20.52
CA SER A 457 37.51 -3.16 20.31
C SER A 457 38.39 -2.92 19.07
N PRO A 458 39.74 -2.99 19.18
CA PRO A 458 40.62 -2.79 18.04
C PRO A 458 40.50 -3.90 16.97
N ARG A 459 39.69 -4.94 17.24
CA ARG A 459 39.34 -6.03 16.32
C ARG A 459 38.16 -5.70 15.40
N ILE A 460 37.47 -4.59 15.62
CA ILE A 460 36.29 -4.20 14.84
C ILE A 460 36.62 -2.97 13.99
N ARG A 461 36.35 -3.06 12.68
CA ARG A 461 36.43 -1.93 11.76
C ARG A 461 35.14 -1.11 11.79
N SER A 462 33.99 -1.76 11.83
CA SER A 462 32.68 -1.12 11.78
C SER A 462 31.56 -2.02 12.32
N LEU A 463 30.49 -1.41 12.81
CA LEU A 463 29.33 -2.07 13.41
C LEU A 463 28.03 -1.39 12.96
N TRP A 464 27.16 -2.13 12.30
CA TRP A 464 25.85 -1.69 11.84
C TRP A 464 24.75 -2.57 12.47
N PRO A 465 23.53 -2.07 12.70
CA PRO A 465 22.40 -2.92 13.07
C PRO A 465 21.90 -3.71 11.85
N VAL A 466 21.28 -4.86 12.11
CA VAL A 466 20.43 -5.49 11.09
C VAL A 466 19.11 -4.72 11.00
N ARG A 467 18.65 -4.40 9.78
CA ARG A 467 17.36 -3.75 9.54
C ARG A 467 16.55 -4.45 8.45
N THR A 468 15.23 -4.32 8.53
CA THR A 468 14.30 -4.77 7.48
C THR A 468 14.42 -3.90 6.23
N ILE A 469 14.40 -4.52 5.06
CA ILE A 469 14.37 -3.84 3.75
C ILE A 469 13.13 -4.34 3.01
N GLN A 470 12.36 -3.41 2.46
CA GLN A 470 11.06 -3.68 1.84
C GLN A 470 11.12 -3.31 0.37
N LEU A 471 11.11 -4.33 -0.50
CA LEU A 471 11.11 -4.11 -1.95
C LEU A 471 9.90 -3.27 -2.34
N ALA A 472 10.14 -2.19 -3.07
CA ALA A 472 9.10 -1.31 -3.58
C ALA A 472 8.11 -2.12 -4.45
N LYS A 473 6.85 -2.22 -3.99
CA LYS A 473 5.81 -2.88 -4.78
C LYS A 473 5.39 -1.93 -5.90
N PRO A 474 5.48 -2.33 -7.18
CA PRO A 474 5.21 -1.43 -8.29
C PRO A 474 3.75 -0.97 -8.29
N GLU A 475 3.50 0.23 -8.83
CA GLU A 475 2.13 0.73 -9.00
C GLU A 475 1.31 -0.25 -9.84
N ASP A 476 0.11 -0.59 -9.35
CA ASP A 476 -0.67 -1.76 -9.78
C ASP A 476 -1.43 -1.50 -11.10
N HIS A 477 -0.75 -1.01 -12.14
CA HIS A 477 -1.31 -0.83 -13.48
C HIS A 477 -1.69 -2.20 -14.06
N GLY A 478 -2.97 -2.41 -14.36
CA GLY A 478 -3.61 -3.74 -14.37
C GLY A 478 -2.94 -4.79 -15.28
N ALA A 479 -2.90 -6.03 -14.80
CA ALA A 479 -2.62 -7.19 -15.65
C ALA A 479 -3.78 -7.43 -16.64
N PRO A 480 -3.51 -7.96 -17.85
CA PRO A 480 -4.57 -8.29 -18.81
C PRO A 480 -5.59 -9.26 -18.21
N ALA A 481 -6.86 -9.11 -18.59
CA ALA A 481 -7.92 -9.99 -18.12
C ALA A 481 -7.63 -11.44 -18.55
N SER A 482 -7.63 -12.37 -17.58
CA SER A 482 -7.25 -13.77 -17.78
C SER A 482 -8.27 -14.58 -18.59
N GLY A 483 -8.34 -14.31 -19.90
CA GLY A 483 -8.94 -15.20 -20.89
C GLY A 483 -7.93 -16.28 -21.30
N ALA A 484 -8.39 -17.51 -21.54
CA ALA A 484 -7.52 -18.57 -22.04
C ALA A 484 -7.12 -18.27 -23.49
N ILE A 485 -5.91 -17.72 -23.69
CA ILE A 485 -5.40 -17.37 -25.02
C ILE A 485 -5.21 -18.65 -25.84
N THR A 486 -6.10 -18.86 -26.81
CA THR A 486 -5.88 -19.86 -27.85
C THR A 486 -4.89 -19.30 -28.87
N LYS A 487 -3.83 -20.07 -29.18
CA LYS A 487 -2.64 -19.69 -29.97
C LYS A 487 -2.87 -19.22 -31.43
N ALA A 488 -4.07 -18.81 -31.81
CA ALA A 488 -4.49 -18.72 -33.21
C ALA A 488 -4.41 -17.34 -33.87
N ASN A 489 -4.40 -16.22 -33.11
CA ASN A 489 -4.82 -14.92 -33.67
C ASN A 489 -3.97 -13.67 -33.33
N ALA A 490 -2.67 -13.79 -33.08
CA ALA A 490 -1.74 -12.63 -33.00
C ALA A 490 -1.45 -12.00 -34.39
N LYS A 491 -2.46 -11.91 -35.28
CA LYS A 491 -2.27 -11.79 -36.74
C LYS A 491 -2.50 -10.42 -37.34
N ARG A 492 -2.35 -9.35 -36.56
CA ARG A 492 -2.41 -7.95 -37.03
C ARG A 492 -1.28 -7.01 -36.58
N GLN A 493 -0.21 -7.53 -35.96
CA GLN A 493 1.08 -6.82 -35.85
C GLN A 493 2.18 -7.32 -36.83
N GLU A 494 1.87 -8.32 -37.67
CA GLU A 494 2.69 -8.71 -38.85
C GLU A 494 2.90 -7.56 -39.87
N ALA A 495 2.29 -6.38 -39.67
CA ALA A 495 2.48 -5.19 -40.52
C ALA A 495 3.38 -4.09 -39.90
N ALA A 496 3.68 -4.15 -38.59
CA ALA A 496 4.56 -3.19 -37.90
C ALA A 496 5.94 -3.79 -37.60
N PHE A 497 5.97 -5.05 -37.13
CA PHE A 497 7.21 -5.81 -36.91
C PHE A 497 7.47 -6.87 -38.00
N GLY A 498 6.58 -7.02 -38.98
CA GLY A 498 6.85 -7.84 -40.16
C GLY A 498 7.90 -7.20 -41.07
N ASN A 499 9.05 -7.85 -41.23
CA ASN A 499 10.20 -7.43 -42.06
C ASN A 499 10.92 -6.12 -41.67
N SER A 500 10.54 -5.42 -40.59
CA SER A 500 11.38 -4.37 -40.03
C SER A 500 12.45 -4.99 -39.13
N THR A 501 13.72 -4.86 -39.50
CA THR A 501 14.86 -5.16 -38.60
C THR A 501 15.21 -3.98 -37.70
N LYS A 502 14.43 -2.89 -37.75
CA LYS A 502 14.71 -1.65 -37.04
C LYS A 502 14.04 -1.67 -35.68
N ASP A 503 14.83 -1.45 -34.63
CA ASP A 503 14.35 -1.26 -33.27
C ASP A 503 13.64 0.10 -33.16
N THR A 504 12.38 0.07 -32.73
CA THR A 504 11.54 1.26 -32.53
C THR A 504 11.03 1.37 -31.10
N PHE A 505 11.50 0.52 -30.19
CA PHE A 505 11.00 0.50 -28.81
C PHE A 505 11.43 1.78 -28.10
N SER A 506 10.46 2.58 -27.63
CA SER A 506 10.70 3.95 -27.18
C SER A 506 11.80 4.11 -26.11
N PRO A 507 11.94 3.23 -25.10
CA PRO A 507 13.08 3.30 -24.16
C PRO A 507 14.44 3.18 -24.84
N HIS A 508 14.55 2.36 -25.89
CA HIS A 508 15.78 2.19 -26.65
C HIS A 508 16.07 3.41 -27.53
N VAL A 509 15.06 3.96 -28.21
CA VAL A 509 15.21 5.16 -29.05
C VAL A 509 15.60 6.39 -28.21
N MET A 510 14.98 6.58 -27.04
CA MET A 510 15.30 7.67 -26.10
C MET A 510 16.75 7.62 -25.61
N THR A 511 17.30 6.41 -25.44
CA THR A 511 18.67 6.16 -24.96
C THR A 511 19.67 5.87 -26.09
N GLN A 512 19.24 5.92 -27.35
CA GLN A 512 20.02 5.58 -28.54
C GLN A 512 20.54 4.11 -28.60
N VAL A 513 19.92 3.19 -27.86
CA VAL A 513 20.25 1.75 -27.90
C VAL A 513 19.91 1.16 -29.27
N ASP A 514 18.85 1.63 -29.92
CA ASP A 514 18.44 1.27 -31.28
C ASP A 514 19.61 1.34 -32.29
N LYS A 515 20.41 2.40 -32.21
CA LYS A 515 21.59 2.60 -33.10
C LYS A 515 22.73 1.62 -32.81
N LEU A 516 22.90 1.17 -31.57
CA LEU A 516 23.87 0.12 -31.21
C LEU A 516 23.40 -1.26 -31.67
N ARG A 517 22.09 -1.53 -31.58
CA ARG A 517 21.45 -2.73 -32.12
C ARG A 517 21.61 -2.82 -33.64
N GLU A 518 21.45 -1.71 -34.36
CA GLU A 518 21.73 -1.62 -35.81
C GLU A 518 23.20 -1.94 -36.16
N GLN A 519 24.16 -1.71 -35.26
CA GLN A 519 25.57 -2.09 -35.41
C GLN A 519 25.89 -3.53 -34.98
N GLY A 520 24.90 -4.28 -34.47
CA GLY A 520 25.08 -5.64 -33.99
C GLY A 520 25.69 -5.75 -32.59
N ILE A 521 25.75 -4.65 -31.83
CA ILE A 521 26.15 -4.64 -30.42
C ILE A 521 24.95 -5.11 -29.58
N THR A 522 25.17 -6.04 -28.65
CA THR A 522 24.09 -6.82 -28.03
C THR A 522 24.24 -7.06 -26.52
N GLY A 523 25.37 -6.70 -25.91
CA GLY A 523 25.75 -7.06 -24.55
C GLY A 523 26.42 -8.43 -24.45
N LYS A 524 26.95 -8.95 -25.57
CA LYS A 524 27.43 -10.33 -25.65
C LYS A 524 28.72 -10.54 -24.85
N GLY A 525 28.76 -11.62 -24.08
CA GLY A 525 29.90 -11.93 -23.21
C GLY A 525 29.91 -11.15 -21.89
N VAL A 526 28.75 -10.59 -21.52
CA VAL A 526 28.49 -9.96 -20.22
C VAL A 526 27.43 -10.78 -19.47
N ARG A 527 27.72 -11.12 -18.21
CA ARG A 527 26.76 -11.66 -17.25
C ARG A 527 26.27 -10.56 -16.32
N ILE A 528 24.98 -10.24 -16.39
CA ILE A 528 24.33 -9.30 -15.47
C ILE A 528 23.67 -10.10 -14.34
N ALA A 529 24.08 -9.84 -13.10
CA ALA A 529 23.40 -10.35 -11.92
C ALA A 529 22.22 -9.43 -11.56
N ILE A 530 21.06 -10.03 -11.37
CA ILE A 530 19.83 -9.38 -10.91
C ILE A 530 19.63 -9.77 -9.45
N ILE A 531 19.66 -8.79 -8.55
CA ILE A 531 19.36 -8.98 -7.13
C ILE A 531 17.99 -8.37 -6.87
N ASP A 532 16.97 -9.23 -6.76
CA ASP A 532 15.56 -8.83 -6.80
C ASP A 532 14.64 -9.94 -6.22
N SER A 533 13.34 -9.97 -6.52
CA SER A 533 12.37 -10.97 -6.09
C SER A 533 12.49 -12.34 -6.77
N GLY A 534 13.56 -12.58 -7.53
CA GLY A 534 13.74 -13.74 -8.42
C GLY A 534 13.36 -13.44 -9.88
N VAL A 535 13.35 -14.48 -10.72
CA VAL A 535 12.97 -14.38 -12.14
C VAL A 535 12.15 -15.60 -12.56
N ASP A 536 10.99 -15.40 -13.18
CA ASP A 536 10.29 -16.46 -13.92
C ASP A 536 11.07 -16.80 -15.21
N TYR A 537 12.10 -17.61 -15.06
CA TYR A 537 12.91 -18.12 -16.15
C TYR A 537 12.13 -19.05 -17.09
N THR A 538 10.92 -19.49 -16.73
CA THR A 538 10.04 -20.26 -17.65
C THR A 538 9.29 -19.35 -18.62
N HIS A 539 9.36 -18.03 -18.42
CA HIS A 539 8.78 -17.06 -19.34
C HIS A 539 9.38 -17.21 -20.76
N PRO A 540 8.55 -17.34 -21.82
CA PRO A 540 9.06 -17.60 -23.17
C PRO A 540 10.05 -16.56 -23.69
N ALA A 541 9.77 -15.26 -23.49
CA ALA A 541 10.68 -14.18 -23.87
C ALA A 541 11.98 -14.13 -23.03
N LEU A 542 12.09 -14.92 -21.95
CA LEU A 542 13.33 -15.11 -21.18
C LEU A 542 14.00 -16.46 -21.49
N GLY A 543 13.67 -17.09 -22.62
CA GLY A 543 14.27 -18.34 -23.09
C GLY A 543 13.66 -19.62 -22.52
N GLY A 544 12.75 -19.52 -21.53
CA GLY A 544 11.95 -20.65 -21.04
C GLY A 544 12.71 -21.74 -20.28
N CYS A 545 13.93 -21.49 -19.82
CA CYS A 545 14.71 -22.44 -19.01
C CYS A 545 15.72 -21.77 -18.06
N PHE A 546 16.21 -22.54 -17.09
CA PHE A 546 17.22 -22.14 -16.10
C PHE A 546 18.45 -23.04 -16.14
N GLY A 547 19.61 -22.45 -15.86
CA GLY A 547 20.89 -23.15 -15.72
C GLY A 547 21.79 -23.08 -16.97
N PRO A 548 22.92 -23.81 -16.97
CA PRO A 548 23.95 -23.68 -18.00
C PRO A 548 23.42 -23.84 -19.44
N GLY A 549 23.58 -22.78 -20.25
CA GLY A 549 23.10 -22.72 -21.63
C GLY A 549 21.82 -21.89 -21.83
N CYS A 550 21.00 -21.72 -20.78
CA CYS A 550 19.80 -20.87 -20.80
C CYS A 550 20.15 -19.37 -20.79
N LEU A 551 19.15 -18.49 -20.91
CA LEU A 551 19.36 -17.04 -20.75
C LEU A 551 19.66 -16.70 -19.29
N VAL A 552 18.81 -17.19 -18.38
CA VAL A 552 19.05 -17.20 -16.93
C VAL A 552 19.91 -18.43 -16.62
N GLU A 553 21.23 -18.24 -16.58
CA GLU A 553 22.19 -19.35 -16.58
C GLU A 553 22.67 -19.78 -15.18
N ALA A 554 22.47 -18.93 -14.18
CA ALA A 554 22.85 -19.15 -12.78
C ALA A 554 21.88 -18.41 -11.84
N GLY A 555 21.92 -18.73 -10.54
CA GLY A 555 21.11 -18.04 -9.55
C GLY A 555 20.97 -18.80 -8.23
N TRP A 556 20.32 -18.14 -7.27
CA TRP A 556 20.11 -18.64 -5.91
C TRP A 556 18.95 -17.90 -5.22
N ASP A 557 18.18 -18.60 -4.39
CA ASP A 557 17.22 -17.99 -3.46
C ASP A 557 17.80 -17.93 -2.05
N PHE A 558 17.90 -16.73 -1.49
CA PHE A 558 18.35 -16.51 -0.11
C PHE A 558 17.22 -16.60 0.90
N THR A 559 15.98 -16.42 0.44
CA THR A 559 14.79 -16.15 1.27
C THR A 559 13.82 -17.31 1.32
N GLY A 560 13.44 -17.87 0.18
CA GLY A 560 12.25 -18.69 0.03
C GLY A 560 10.97 -17.85 0.05
N ASP A 561 9.85 -18.47 -0.34
CA ASP A 561 8.57 -17.77 -0.53
C ASP A 561 8.03 -17.09 0.75
N ASP A 562 8.18 -17.74 1.90
CA ASP A 562 7.52 -17.39 3.17
C ASP A 562 8.41 -16.55 4.13
N PHE A 563 9.55 -16.02 3.68
CA PHE A 563 10.48 -15.31 4.56
C PHE A 563 9.90 -14.03 5.17
N LEU A 564 10.01 -13.91 6.51
CA LEU A 564 9.58 -12.74 7.28
C LEU A 564 10.59 -12.46 8.40
N PRO A 565 11.32 -11.34 8.37
CA PRO A 565 12.37 -11.05 9.36
C PRO A 565 11.90 -11.19 10.81
N ASN A 566 12.61 -12.01 11.59
CA ASN A 566 12.32 -12.39 12.99
C ASN A 566 10.99 -13.15 13.25
N VAL A 567 10.19 -13.45 12.23
CA VAL A 567 8.94 -14.21 12.37
C VAL A 567 9.08 -15.59 11.73
N ARG A 568 9.57 -15.66 10.49
CA ARG A 568 9.79 -16.90 9.73
C ARG A 568 11.23 -16.94 9.21
N PRO A 569 11.99 -18.03 9.43
CA PRO A 569 13.39 -18.11 9.05
C PRO A 569 13.57 -18.13 7.53
N LEU A 570 14.78 -17.79 7.08
CA LEU A 570 15.21 -17.97 5.69
C LEU A 570 15.08 -19.45 5.29
N GLN A 571 14.66 -19.71 4.05
CA GLN A 571 14.65 -21.02 3.42
C GLN A 571 15.47 -20.98 2.12
N PRO A 572 16.82 -20.91 2.19
CA PRO A 572 17.63 -20.71 1.00
C PRO A 572 17.74 -21.99 0.15
N ASP A 573 17.62 -21.84 -1.17
CA ASP A 573 17.84 -22.94 -2.12
C ASP A 573 18.36 -22.45 -3.49
N ALA A 574 18.48 -23.37 -4.45
CA ALA A 574 19.09 -23.13 -5.76
C ALA A 574 18.10 -22.68 -6.86
N ASP A 575 16.82 -22.45 -6.54
CA ASP A 575 15.76 -22.10 -7.48
C ASP A 575 15.31 -20.64 -7.32
N PRO A 576 15.86 -19.68 -8.10
CA PRO A 576 15.55 -18.26 -7.98
C PRO A 576 14.20 -17.88 -8.63
N MET A 577 13.24 -18.81 -8.70
CA MET A 577 11.94 -18.63 -9.34
C MET A 577 11.13 -17.49 -8.69
N ASP A 578 10.59 -16.61 -9.53
CA ASP A 578 9.62 -15.58 -9.13
C ASP A 578 8.22 -15.96 -9.62
N ASN A 579 7.46 -16.58 -8.71
CA ASN A 579 6.11 -17.08 -8.98
C ASN A 579 5.00 -16.17 -8.39
N CYS A 580 5.36 -15.06 -7.74
CA CYS A 580 4.46 -14.34 -6.83
C CYS A 580 4.63 -12.81 -6.77
N ALA A 581 5.85 -12.28 -6.88
CA ALA A 581 6.12 -10.84 -6.73
C ALA A 581 6.14 -10.14 -8.10
N GLY A 582 6.79 -10.78 -9.08
CA GLY A 582 6.87 -10.37 -10.48
C GLY A 582 7.86 -9.25 -10.80
N HIS A 583 8.45 -8.61 -9.80
CA HIS A 583 9.30 -7.43 -9.98
C HIS A 583 10.62 -7.79 -10.68
N GLY A 584 11.37 -8.76 -10.16
CA GLY A 584 12.63 -9.20 -10.78
C GLY A 584 12.44 -9.83 -12.16
N THR A 585 11.28 -10.44 -12.41
CA THR A 585 10.89 -10.91 -13.75
C THR A 585 10.69 -9.74 -14.74
N HIS A 586 10.22 -8.58 -14.28
CA HIS A 586 10.09 -7.36 -15.10
C HIS A 586 11.45 -6.73 -15.40
N VAL A 587 12.29 -6.63 -14.37
CA VAL A 587 13.71 -6.20 -14.45
C VAL A 587 14.49 -7.05 -15.46
N ALA A 588 14.34 -8.39 -15.43
CA ALA A 588 14.99 -9.30 -16.37
C ALA A 588 14.63 -9.05 -17.84
N GLY A 589 13.37 -8.72 -18.13
CA GLY A 589 12.91 -8.44 -19.50
C GLY A 589 13.47 -7.14 -20.09
N ILE A 590 13.61 -6.09 -19.26
CA ILE A 590 14.21 -4.82 -19.68
C ILE A 590 15.68 -5.04 -20.09
N ILE A 591 16.38 -5.93 -19.39
CA ILE A 591 17.76 -6.29 -19.72
C ILE A 591 17.82 -7.12 -21.00
N ALA A 592 17.15 -8.28 -21.05
CA ALA A 592 17.44 -9.29 -22.06
C ALA A 592 16.23 -10.08 -22.61
N ALA A 593 15.01 -9.51 -22.62
CA ALA A 593 13.90 -10.14 -23.34
C ALA A 593 14.26 -10.42 -24.82
N GLN A 594 13.94 -11.62 -25.28
CA GLN A 594 14.22 -12.13 -26.63
C GLN A 594 13.02 -11.90 -27.55
N LEU A 595 13.25 -11.75 -28.87
CA LEU A 595 12.15 -11.73 -29.85
C LEU A 595 11.43 -13.09 -29.93
N GLU A 596 12.17 -14.20 -29.83
CA GLU A 596 11.59 -15.53 -29.86
C GLU A 596 10.76 -15.77 -28.60
N GLY A 597 9.48 -16.09 -28.78
CA GLY A 597 8.53 -16.26 -27.68
C GLY A 597 7.94 -14.97 -27.12
N ASN A 598 8.34 -13.78 -27.58
CA ASN A 598 7.70 -12.53 -27.17
C ASN A 598 6.44 -12.23 -27.98
N GLU A 599 5.30 -12.13 -27.29
CA GLU A 599 4.00 -11.87 -27.90
C GLU A 599 3.87 -10.42 -28.42
N TYR A 600 4.59 -9.48 -27.80
CA TYR A 600 4.53 -8.05 -28.11
C TYR A 600 5.73 -7.53 -28.93
N GLY A 601 6.61 -8.42 -29.40
CA GLY A 601 7.65 -8.10 -30.39
C GLY A 601 8.81 -7.19 -29.95
N PHE A 602 8.89 -6.78 -28.69
CA PHE A 602 10.01 -6.01 -28.15
C PHE A 602 11.21 -6.90 -27.76
N THR A 603 12.36 -6.30 -27.48
CA THR A 603 13.48 -6.95 -26.78
C THR A 603 13.88 -6.18 -25.54
N GLY A 604 14.67 -6.79 -24.67
CA GLY A 604 15.49 -6.02 -23.74
C GLY A 604 16.57 -5.24 -24.50
N ALA A 605 17.25 -4.33 -23.80
CA ALA A 605 18.29 -3.49 -24.40
C ALA A 605 19.59 -4.27 -24.71
N ALA A 606 19.91 -5.30 -23.92
CA ALA A 606 21.09 -6.14 -24.06
C ALA A 606 20.73 -7.64 -24.19
N PRO A 607 20.00 -8.07 -25.25
CA PRO A 607 19.51 -9.44 -25.39
C PRO A 607 20.60 -10.46 -25.73
N GLY A 608 21.85 -10.03 -25.96
CA GLY A 608 23.02 -10.90 -26.06
C GLY A 608 23.71 -11.20 -24.73
N ALA A 609 23.34 -10.50 -23.65
CA ALA A 609 23.84 -10.75 -22.31
C ALA A 609 23.28 -12.05 -21.71
N LYS A 610 23.94 -12.53 -20.65
CA LYS A 610 23.44 -13.61 -19.79
C LYS A 610 22.97 -13.05 -18.45
N LEU A 611 21.96 -13.71 -17.86
CA LEU A 611 21.39 -13.30 -16.58
C LEU A 611 21.76 -14.30 -15.49
N ALA A 612 22.05 -13.78 -14.29
CA ALA A 612 22.13 -14.57 -13.06
C ALA A 612 21.10 -14.01 -12.05
N ALA A 613 20.17 -14.83 -11.58
CA ALA A 613 19.06 -14.39 -10.74
C ALA A 613 19.30 -14.70 -9.26
N TYR A 614 19.45 -13.67 -8.43
CA TYR A 614 19.62 -13.80 -6.98
C TYR A 614 18.37 -13.29 -6.29
N ARG A 615 17.52 -14.22 -5.87
CA ARG A 615 16.27 -13.93 -5.17
C ARG A 615 16.59 -13.56 -3.72
N ALA A 616 16.46 -12.27 -3.41
CA ALA A 616 16.74 -11.70 -2.10
C ALA A 616 15.49 -11.19 -1.37
N TRP A 617 14.32 -11.27 -2.01
CA TRP A 617 13.01 -10.98 -1.39
C TRP A 617 12.02 -12.11 -1.71
N GLY A 618 11.38 -12.65 -0.67
CA GLY A 618 10.30 -13.63 -0.78
C GLY A 618 8.97 -13.01 -1.23
N CYS A 619 7.87 -13.77 -1.19
CA CYS A 619 6.55 -13.34 -1.69
C CYS A 619 5.90 -12.22 -0.87
N ALA A 620 6.33 -12.01 0.38
CA ALA A 620 5.98 -10.84 1.18
C ALA A 620 6.65 -9.54 0.67
N SER A 621 7.68 -9.68 -0.18
CA SER A 621 8.60 -8.62 -0.64
C SER A 621 9.41 -7.98 0.50
N THR A 622 9.70 -8.75 1.56
CA THR A 622 10.53 -8.35 2.72
C THR A 622 11.89 -9.04 2.69
N SER A 623 12.93 -8.31 3.08
CA SER A 623 14.30 -8.80 3.24
C SER A 623 14.99 -8.14 4.45
N THR A 624 16.29 -8.35 4.62
CA THR A 624 17.16 -7.65 5.58
C THR A 624 18.47 -7.22 4.92
N ASN A 625 19.11 -6.18 5.44
CA ASN A 625 20.42 -5.75 4.94
C ASN A 625 21.50 -6.86 5.01
N GLU A 626 21.46 -7.76 6.01
CA GLU A 626 22.35 -8.94 6.06
C GLU A 626 22.17 -9.88 4.84
N VAL A 627 20.93 -10.13 4.40
CA VAL A 627 20.63 -10.94 3.20
C VAL A 627 21.13 -10.26 1.93
N LEU A 628 21.00 -8.94 1.84
CA LEU A 628 21.46 -8.17 0.69
C LEU A 628 22.99 -8.13 0.59
N LEU A 629 23.70 -8.00 1.72
CA LEU A 629 25.14 -8.17 1.75
C LEU A 629 25.56 -9.56 1.23
N ALA A 630 24.86 -10.63 1.63
CA ALA A 630 25.13 -11.98 1.14
C ALA A 630 24.82 -12.15 -0.36
N ALA A 631 23.73 -11.57 -0.85
CA ALA A 631 23.35 -11.62 -2.28
C ALA A 631 24.37 -10.89 -3.17
N PHE A 632 24.79 -9.67 -2.79
CA PHE A 632 25.82 -8.92 -3.51
C PHE A 632 27.17 -9.65 -3.49
N SER A 633 27.56 -10.19 -2.33
CA SER A 633 28.80 -10.95 -2.18
C SER A 633 28.79 -12.20 -3.06
N ARG A 634 27.68 -12.95 -3.10
CA ARG A 634 27.57 -14.15 -3.93
C ARG A 634 27.59 -13.82 -5.41
N ALA A 635 26.86 -12.80 -5.86
CA ALA A 635 26.87 -12.35 -7.24
C ALA A 635 28.29 -12.00 -7.72
N PHE A 636 29.06 -11.32 -6.87
CA PHE A 636 30.46 -10.99 -7.14
C PHE A 636 31.37 -12.24 -7.20
N GLU A 637 31.30 -13.14 -6.20
CA GLU A 637 32.18 -14.33 -6.15
C GLU A 637 31.80 -15.39 -7.22
N GLU A 638 30.55 -15.46 -7.68
CA GLU A 638 30.12 -16.27 -8.82
C GLU A 638 30.42 -15.60 -10.19
N GLY A 639 31.13 -14.48 -10.19
CA GLY A 639 31.65 -13.83 -11.40
C GLY A 639 30.57 -13.11 -12.22
N ALA A 640 29.72 -12.34 -11.57
CA ALA A 640 28.92 -11.31 -12.25
C ALA A 640 29.85 -10.27 -12.89
N ASP A 641 29.56 -9.90 -14.14
CA ASP A 641 30.27 -8.81 -14.82
C ASP A 641 29.67 -7.45 -14.48
N ILE A 642 28.37 -7.41 -14.14
CA ILE A 642 27.60 -6.24 -13.70
C ILE A 642 26.61 -6.73 -12.64
N ILE A 643 26.38 -5.95 -11.59
CA ILE A 643 25.32 -6.19 -10.60
C ILE A 643 24.25 -5.10 -10.73
N SER A 644 22.99 -5.52 -10.90
CA SER A 644 21.81 -4.67 -10.98
C SER A 644 20.91 -4.99 -9.78
N CYS A 645 20.51 -3.97 -9.01
CA CYS A 645 19.55 -4.11 -7.91
C CYS A 645 18.54 -2.97 -7.97
N SER A 646 17.26 -3.32 -8.06
CA SER A 646 16.18 -2.37 -8.34
C SER A 646 15.37 -2.02 -7.08
N ASP A 647 16.08 -1.89 -5.96
CA ASP A 647 15.56 -1.51 -4.64
C ASP A 647 16.58 -0.68 -3.84
N GLY A 648 16.14 -0.08 -2.73
CA GLY A 648 17.02 0.55 -1.75
C GLY A 648 16.26 1.15 -0.55
N ASP A 649 17.00 1.79 0.36
CA ASP A 649 16.51 2.40 1.60
C ASP A 649 16.83 3.90 1.62
N PRO A 650 15.87 4.80 1.97
CA PRO A 650 16.01 6.25 1.80
C PRO A 650 16.98 6.95 2.77
N SER A 651 17.86 6.20 3.45
CA SER A 651 18.84 6.75 4.39
C SER A 651 19.76 7.79 3.74
N GLY A 652 20.21 7.55 2.52
CA GLY A 652 20.99 8.50 1.71
C GLY A 652 22.44 8.70 2.16
N TRP A 653 23.01 7.72 2.87
CA TRP A 653 24.36 7.75 3.44
C TRP A 653 25.28 6.74 2.73
N ALA A 654 26.50 7.15 2.41
CA ALA A 654 27.48 6.28 1.72
C ALA A 654 28.09 5.22 2.64
N GLU A 655 28.20 5.52 3.96
CA GLU A 655 28.86 4.67 4.97
C GLU A 655 27.95 3.59 5.59
N ASP A 656 26.74 3.37 5.06
CA ASP A 656 25.93 2.21 5.43
C ASP A 656 26.55 0.90 4.91
N ALA A 657 26.35 -0.21 5.63
CA ALA A 657 26.94 -1.51 5.31
C ALA A 657 26.70 -1.96 3.85
N TRP A 658 25.51 -1.67 3.31
CA TRP A 658 25.16 -2.08 1.96
C TRP A 658 25.82 -1.19 0.90
N GLY A 659 25.85 0.14 1.13
CA GLY A 659 26.59 1.11 0.32
C GLY A 659 28.11 0.83 0.30
N VAL A 660 28.68 0.51 1.46
CA VAL A 660 30.10 0.17 1.61
C VAL A 660 30.47 -1.10 0.83
N LEU A 661 29.65 -2.15 0.86
CA LEU A 661 29.92 -3.35 0.06
C LEU A 661 29.77 -3.08 -1.44
N ALA A 662 28.72 -2.36 -1.85
CA ALA A 662 28.48 -1.98 -3.25
C ALA A 662 29.66 -1.16 -3.82
N ALA A 663 30.15 -0.18 -3.06
CA ALA A 663 31.33 0.62 -3.39
C ALA A 663 32.58 -0.25 -3.59
N ARG A 664 32.84 -1.20 -2.68
CA ARG A 664 34.00 -2.11 -2.79
C ARG A 664 33.91 -3.06 -3.98
N ILE A 665 32.71 -3.48 -4.36
CA ILE A 665 32.49 -4.30 -5.57
C ILE A 665 32.80 -3.47 -6.83
N ALA A 666 32.39 -2.20 -6.87
CA ALA A 666 32.75 -1.27 -7.94
C ALA A 666 34.27 -1.01 -7.99
N ASP A 667 34.92 -0.78 -6.86
CA ASP A 667 36.39 -0.66 -6.78
C ASP A 667 37.13 -1.95 -7.18
N ALA A 668 36.50 -3.12 -7.02
CA ALA A 668 37.03 -4.42 -7.44
C ALA A 668 36.81 -4.72 -8.94
N GLY A 669 36.21 -3.81 -9.70
CA GLY A 669 36.09 -3.90 -11.16
C GLY A 669 34.77 -4.45 -11.70
N VAL A 670 33.70 -4.50 -10.90
CA VAL A 670 32.36 -4.93 -11.33
C VAL A 670 31.38 -3.76 -11.19
N PRO A 671 30.76 -3.25 -12.27
CA PRO A 671 29.83 -2.13 -12.16
C PRO A 671 28.60 -2.52 -11.34
N VAL A 672 28.24 -1.65 -10.40
CA VAL A 672 27.06 -1.81 -9.56
C VAL A 672 26.06 -0.71 -9.92
N VAL A 673 24.89 -1.10 -10.39
CA VAL A 673 23.81 -0.21 -10.86
C VAL A 673 22.61 -0.36 -9.93
N ILE A 674 22.14 0.73 -9.36
CA ILE A 674 21.10 0.75 -8.31
C ILE A 674 20.01 1.77 -8.68
N SER A 675 18.75 1.48 -8.38
CA SER A 675 17.65 2.43 -8.51
C SER A 675 17.73 3.55 -7.46
N GLU A 676 17.56 4.82 -7.86
CA GLU A 676 17.69 5.97 -6.94
C GLU A 676 16.57 6.06 -5.88
N GLY A 677 15.45 5.36 -6.08
CA GLY A 677 14.25 5.42 -5.23
C GLY A 677 13.05 6.09 -5.93
N ASN A 678 11.87 5.97 -5.32
CA ASN A 678 10.59 6.42 -5.90
C ASN A 678 9.89 7.48 -5.03
N ASP A 679 10.66 8.23 -4.24
CA ASP A 679 10.18 9.18 -3.23
C ASP A 679 10.41 10.64 -3.65
N GLY A 680 10.41 10.95 -4.95
CA GLY A 680 10.66 12.31 -5.47
C GLY A 680 9.77 13.40 -4.88
N GLY A 681 8.54 13.06 -4.45
CA GLY A 681 7.65 13.94 -3.69
C GLY A 681 8.22 14.46 -2.35
N SER A 682 9.26 13.80 -1.81
CA SER A 682 9.99 14.23 -0.62
C SER A 682 10.92 15.43 -0.88
N GLY A 683 11.32 15.68 -2.14
CA GLY A 683 12.30 16.70 -2.54
C GLY A 683 13.77 16.32 -2.29
N MET A 684 14.68 17.28 -2.47
CA MET A 684 16.15 17.11 -2.35
C MET A 684 16.64 16.45 -1.05
N PHE A 685 17.83 15.85 -1.09
CA PHE A 685 18.42 15.06 -0.01
C PHE A 685 17.49 13.91 0.44
N TYR A 686 17.20 13.03 -0.51
CA TYR A 686 16.40 11.83 -0.35
C TYR A 686 16.85 10.73 -1.32
N ALA A 687 18.15 10.69 -1.62
CA ALA A 687 18.81 9.63 -2.40
C ALA A 687 18.73 8.29 -1.65
N SER A 688 18.67 7.18 -2.39
CA SER A 688 18.55 5.85 -1.81
C SER A 688 19.91 5.18 -1.58
N THR A 689 20.08 4.51 -0.46
CA THR A 689 21.18 3.59 -0.18
C THR A 689 20.81 2.21 -0.76
N PRO A 690 21.66 1.55 -1.57
CA PRO A 690 23.09 1.78 -1.75
C PRO A 690 23.47 2.58 -3.00
N ALA A 691 22.53 3.28 -3.68
CA ALA A 691 22.85 4.12 -4.85
C ALA A 691 23.81 5.26 -4.48
N THR A 692 23.73 5.75 -3.24
CA THR A 692 24.68 6.67 -2.59
C THR A 692 26.09 6.11 -2.35
N GLY A 693 26.34 4.81 -2.61
CA GLY A 693 27.65 4.22 -2.42
C GLY A 693 28.70 4.83 -3.37
N ARG A 694 29.88 5.17 -2.85
CA ARG A 694 30.95 5.77 -3.67
C ARG A 694 31.35 4.81 -4.81
N GLY A 695 31.41 5.31 -6.04
CA GLY A 695 31.69 4.47 -7.23
C GLY A 695 30.50 3.67 -7.78
N VAL A 696 29.35 3.63 -7.09
CA VAL A 696 28.10 3.01 -7.56
C VAL A 696 27.45 3.89 -8.64
N ALA A 697 26.55 3.33 -9.44
CA ALA A 697 25.74 4.04 -10.43
C ALA A 697 24.25 4.05 -10.03
N GLY A 698 23.87 5.06 -9.27
CA GLY A 698 22.48 5.45 -8.97
C GLY A 698 21.73 5.92 -10.21
N SER A 699 20.53 5.35 -10.40
CA SER A 699 19.71 5.46 -11.61
C SER A 699 18.43 6.26 -11.33
N GLY A 700 18.40 7.50 -11.83
CA GLY A 700 17.18 8.31 -11.89
C GLY A 700 16.24 7.87 -13.02
N ALA A 701 14.96 8.23 -12.93
CA ALA A 701 13.94 7.83 -13.89
C ALA A 701 13.43 8.99 -14.76
N VAL A 702 13.55 8.82 -16.07
CA VAL A 702 12.87 9.64 -17.09
C VAL A 702 11.52 8.99 -17.42
N THR A 703 10.51 9.82 -17.68
CA THR A 703 9.21 9.35 -18.17
C THR A 703 9.31 8.96 -19.64
N ASN A 704 8.87 7.76 -20.02
CA ASN A 704 8.90 7.29 -21.40
C ASN A 704 8.15 8.25 -22.36
N SER A 705 8.70 8.47 -23.55
CA SER A 705 8.13 9.34 -24.60
C SER A 705 6.85 8.77 -25.20
N ASN A 706 6.72 7.44 -25.19
CA ASN A 706 5.46 6.76 -25.47
C ASN A 706 4.90 6.20 -24.16
N PHE A 707 3.60 5.98 -24.18
CA PHE A 707 2.80 5.37 -23.15
C PHE A 707 2.29 4.03 -23.69
N PRO A 708 3.06 2.94 -23.55
CA PRO A 708 2.59 1.61 -23.89
C PRO A 708 1.46 1.22 -22.94
N THR A 709 0.34 0.75 -23.48
CA THR A 709 -0.80 0.26 -22.67
C THR A 709 -1.46 -0.93 -23.36
N ILE A 710 -1.83 -1.95 -22.57
CA ILE A 710 -2.44 -3.18 -23.07
C ILE A 710 -3.95 -3.03 -22.94
N LEU A 711 -4.62 -2.75 -24.05
CA LEU A 711 -6.04 -2.42 -24.11
C LEU A 711 -6.86 -3.53 -24.75
N ASN A 712 -8.16 -3.52 -24.46
CA ASN A 712 -9.11 -4.43 -25.10
C ASN A 712 -9.45 -3.96 -26.52
N GLU A 713 -9.72 -4.90 -27.43
CA GLU A 713 -10.08 -4.63 -28.83
C GLU A 713 -11.59 -4.72 -29.07
N GLY A 714 -12.14 -3.67 -29.68
CA GLY A 714 -13.49 -3.60 -30.24
C GLY A 714 -13.46 -3.33 -31.75
N THR A 715 -14.63 -3.23 -32.38
CA THR A 715 -14.73 -2.84 -33.80
C THR A 715 -15.77 -1.75 -34.02
N PHE A 716 -15.61 -0.90 -35.02
CA PHE A 716 -16.63 0.05 -35.45
C PHE A 716 -16.85 -0.01 -36.97
N SER A 717 -17.98 0.55 -37.41
CA SER A 717 -18.32 0.72 -38.83
C SER A 717 -18.98 2.07 -39.04
N VAL A 718 -18.87 2.60 -40.27
CA VAL A 718 -19.44 3.90 -40.65
C VAL A 718 -20.45 3.70 -41.77
N ASP A 719 -21.63 4.33 -41.65
CA ASP A 719 -22.73 4.29 -42.62
C ASP A 719 -23.20 2.88 -42.98
N SER A 720 -23.61 2.14 -41.94
CA SER A 720 -23.93 0.70 -41.97
C SER A 720 -25.23 0.31 -42.70
N ASN A 721 -25.50 0.91 -43.86
CA ASN A 721 -26.50 0.48 -44.85
C ASN A 721 -25.89 -0.35 -46.00
N SER A 722 -24.57 -0.58 -46.00
CA SER A 722 -23.88 -1.38 -47.01
C SER A 722 -23.77 -2.85 -46.61
N THR A 723 -24.22 -3.75 -47.49
CA THR A 723 -24.07 -5.22 -47.40
C THR A 723 -22.62 -5.71 -47.54
N SER A 724 -21.63 -4.81 -47.58
CA SER A 724 -20.20 -5.09 -47.57
C SER A 724 -19.42 -4.32 -46.49
N GLY A 725 -20.11 -3.82 -45.45
CA GLY A 725 -19.57 -2.87 -44.48
C GLY A 725 -18.22 -3.26 -43.88
N ALA A 726 -17.16 -2.54 -44.28
CA ALA A 726 -15.83 -2.70 -43.71
C ALA A 726 -15.85 -2.28 -42.23
N LYS A 727 -15.43 -3.21 -41.35
CA LYS A 727 -15.19 -2.92 -39.94
C LYS A 727 -13.74 -2.52 -39.73
N SER A 728 -13.54 -1.52 -38.88
CA SER A 728 -12.23 -1.10 -38.37
C SER A 728 -12.11 -1.48 -36.91
N ASP A 729 -10.92 -1.91 -36.48
CA ASP A 729 -10.65 -2.26 -35.09
C ASP A 729 -10.31 -0.99 -34.28
N PHE A 730 -10.66 -0.95 -33.00
CA PHE A 730 -10.25 0.12 -32.07
C PHE A 730 -9.90 -0.43 -30.69
N ALA A 731 -9.10 0.30 -29.93
CA ALA A 731 -8.68 -0.07 -28.57
C ALA A 731 -9.51 0.66 -27.51
N TYR A 732 -9.76 0.02 -26.36
CA TYR A 732 -10.44 0.62 -25.21
C TYR A 732 -9.96 0.06 -23.87
N LEU A 733 -9.99 0.90 -22.84
CA LEU A 733 -9.78 0.53 -21.44
C LEU A 733 -11.13 0.29 -20.75
N PRO A 734 -11.44 -0.91 -20.23
CA PRO A 734 -12.68 -1.13 -19.50
C PRO A 734 -12.82 -0.23 -18.25
N GLY A 735 -14.00 0.33 -18.03
CA GLY A 735 -14.35 1.08 -16.82
C GLY A 735 -15.22 0.27 -15.87
N VAL A 736 -15.83 0.96 -14.91
CA VAL A 736 -16.75 0.41 -13.90
C VAL A 736 -18.05 1.22 -13.89
N PRO A 737 -19.23 0.59 -14.13
CA PRO A 737 -19.43 -0.83 -14.45
C PRO A 737 -18.76 -1.26 -15.76
N GLN A 738 -18.27 -2.50 -15.82
CA GLN A 738 -17.67 -3.05 -17.05
C GLN A 738 -18.76 -3.30 -18.10
N LEU A 739 -18.43 -3.08 -19.37
CA LEU A 739 -19.29 -3.45 -20.49
C LEU A 739 -19.51 -4.97 -20.53
N VAL A 740 -20.77 -5.41 -20.46
CA VAL A 740 -21.15 -6.83 -20.40
C VAL A 740 -21.98 -7.23 -21.62
N GLY A 741 -21.66 -8.39 -22.21
CA GLY A 741 -22.32 -8.92 -23.41
C GLY A 741 -21.70 -8.42 -24.72
N ASP A 742 -22.14 -8.99 -25.84
CA ASP A 742 -21.75 -8.53 -27.17
C ASP A 742 -22.59 -7.30 -27.54
N LEU A 743 -22.08 -6.11 -27.22
CA LEU A 743 -22.75 -4.83 -27.44
C LEU A 743 -22.52 -4.36 -28.88
N SER A 744 -23.56 -3.89 -29.58
CA SER A 744 -23.40 -3.27 -30.91
C SER A 744 -24.45 -2.19 -31.14
N LEU A 745 -24.10 -0.94 -30.82
CA LEU A 745 -25.03 0.21 -30.84
C LEU A 745 -24.45 1.39 -31.64
N GLN A 746 -25.32 2.32 -32.03
CA GLN A 746 -24.87 3.57 -32.64
C GLN A 746 -24.24 4.50 -31.58
N LEU A 747 -23.14 5.13 -31.96
CA LEU A 747 -22.51 6.17 -31.17
C LEU A 747 -23.33 7.47 -31.23
N TRP A 748 -23.32 8.25 -30.15
CA TRP A 748 -23.86 9.60 -30.09
C TRP A 748 -22.99 10.46 -29.17
N SER A 749 -22.91 11.76 -29.41
CA SER A 749 -22.18 12.73 -28.58
C SER A 749 -23.03 13.98 -28.39
N PRO A 750 -23.05 14.59 -27.19
CA PRO A 750 -23.69 15.89 -26.94
C PRO A 750 -22.85 17.08 -27.42
N GLY A 751 -21.69 16.85 -28.05
CA GLY A 751 -20.72 17.90 -28.39
C GLY A 751 -20.14 18.56 -27.13
N GLU A 752 -19.87 19.87 -27.20
CA GLU A 752 -19.19 20.64 -26.14
C GLU A 752 -19.85 20.53 -24.74
N ASN A 753 -21.16 20.26 -24.67
CA ASN A 753 -21.90 20.14 -23.41
C ASN A 753 -21.35 19.02 -22.49
N ASN A 754 -20.88 17.91 -23.08
CA ASN A 754 -20.28 16.77 -22.37
C ASN A 754 -21.11 16.20 -21.18
N ALA A 755 -22.42 16.46 -21.12
CA ALA A 755 -23.31 16.11 -20.00
C ALA A 755 -22.86 16.67 -18.63
N CYS A 756 -22.05 17.73 -18.61
CA CYS A 756 -21.71 18.46 -17.38
C CYS A 756 -22.75 19.53 -17.00
N SER A 757 -23.61 19.90 -17.95
CA SER A 757 -24.87 20.63 -17.74
C SER A 757 -26.04 19.84 -18.32
N ASP A 758 -27.27 20.29 -18.06
CA ASP A 758 -28.46 19.55 -18.48
C ASP A 758 -28.55 19.42 -20.01
N LEU A 759 -28.91 18.21 -20.46
CA LEU A 759 -28.99 17.91 -21.89
C LEU A 759 -30.26 18.51 -22.50
N PRO A 760 -30.17 19.18 -23.68
CA PRO A 760 -31.31 19.84 -24.34
C PRO A 760 -32.57 18.99 -24.45
N ASP A 761 -33.75 19.61 -24.45
CA ASP A 761 -35.04 18.91 -24.52
C ASP A 761 -35.25 18.15 -25.84
N ASP A 762 -34.56 18.54 -26.91
CA ASP A 762 -34.52 17.86 -28.21
C ASP A 762 -33.45 16.75 -28.32
N THR A 763 -32.75 16.44 -27.21
CA THR A 763 -31.84 15.28 -27.14
C THR A 763 -32.60 13.99 -27.49
N PRO A 764 -32.11 13.15 -28.42
CA PRO A 764 -32.76 11.91 -28.80
C PRO A 764 -32.75 10.88 -27.66
N ASP A 765 -33.63 9.88 -27.75
CA ASP A 765 -33.60 8.72 -26.84
C ASP A 765 -32.25 7.98 -26.95
N LEU A 766 -31.55 7.88 -25.82
CA LEU A 766 -30.23 7.28 -25.71
C LEU A 766 -30.28 5.78 -25.33
N SER A 767 -31.47 5.18 -25.16
CA SER A 767 -31.66 3.78 -24.76
C SER A 767 -30.93 2.75 -25.63
N ASN A 768 -30.76 3.05 -26.91
CA ASN A 768 -30.07 2.21 -27.90
C ASN A 768 -28.80 2.88 -28.46
N LYS A 769 -28.14 3.70 -27.63
CA LYS A 769 -26.91 4.43 -27.99
C LYS A 769 -25.76 4.11 -27.03
N ILE A 770 -24.55 4.27 -27.54
CA ILE A 770 -23.35 4.47 -26.72
C ILE A 770 -23.04 5.96 -26.76
N VAL A 771 -22.87 6.59 -25.59
CA VAL A 771 -22.61 8.03 -25.47
C VAL A 771 -21.10 8.26 -25.36
N LEU A 772 -20.54 9.07 -26.27
CA LEU A 772 -19.15 9.53 -26.22
C LEU A 772 -19.07 10.85 -25.44
N LEU A 773 -18.26 10.90 -24.37
CA LEU A 773 -18.10 12.08 -23.49
C LEU A 773 -16.62 12.35 -23.20
N LEU A 774 -16.24 13.62 -23.08
CA LEU A 774 -14.98 14.00 -22.44
C LEU A 774 -15.04 13.65 -20.95
N PHE A 775 -14.00 13.02 -20.43
CA PHE A 775 -13.85 12.77 -18.99
C PHE A 775 -13.57 14.11 -18.27
N PRO A 776 -14.32 14.45 -17.21
CA PRO A 776 -14.29 15.79 -16.65
C PRO A 776 -13.12 15.98 -15.69
N ASP A 777 -12.41 17.11 -15.81
CA ASP A 777 -11.60 17.63 -14.70
C ASP A 777 -12.57 18.16 -13.63
N SER A 778 -12.88 17.31 -12.65
CA SER A 778 -13.80 17.66 -11.57
C SER A 778 -13.31 18.78 -10.66
N ARG A 779 -12.00 19.07 -10.63
CA ARG A 779 -11.45 20.20 -9.85
C ARG A 779 -11.64 21.52 -10.58
N ALA A 780 -11.40 21.54 -11.90
CA ALA A 780 -11.58 22.75 -12.71
C ALA A 780 -13.06 23.06 -13.01
N THR A 781 -13.88 22.02 -13.20
CA THR A 781 -15.27 22.18 -13.70
C THR A 781 -16.34 22.02 -12.61
N GLY A 782 -16.03 21.37 -11.50
CA GLY A 782 -17.03 20.95 -10.50
C GLY A 782 -17.97 19.83 -10.98
N CYS A 783 -17.74 19.28 -12.18
CA CYS A 783 -18.51 18.18 -12.77
C CYS A 783 -17.81 16.83 -12.49
N TYR A 784 -18.57 15.85 -11.99
CA TYR A 784 -18.06 14.51 -11.71
C TYR A 784 -18.64 13.49 -12.70
N PRO A 785 -17.96 12.34 -12.94
CA PRO A 785 -18.47 11.31 -13.85
C PRO A 785 -19.86 10.77 -13.48
N ILE A 786 -20.23 10.83 -12.19
CA ILE A 786 -21.58 10.50 -11.71
C ILE A 786 -22.64 11.51 -12.19
N ASP A 787 -22.31 12.79 -12.31
CA ASP A 787 -23.24 13.84 -12.79
C ASP A 787 -23.53 13.65 -14.27
N GLN A 788 -22.49 13.36 -15.06
CA GLN A 788 -22.63 12.96 -16.46
C GLN A 788 -23.51 11.72 -16.58
N GLY A 789 -23.21 10.66 -15.81
CA GLY A 789 -23.99 9.42 -15.78
C GLY A 789 -25.48 9.67 -15.49
N ASN A 790 -25.78 10.47 -14.46
CA ASN A 790 -27.16 10.79 -14.07
C ASN A 790 -27.93 11.51 -15.21
N ARG A 791 -27.26 12.43 -15.93
CA ARG A 791 -27.87 13.14 -17.07
C ARG A 791 -28.04 12.26 -18.30
N ILE A 792 -27.12 11.32 -18.55
CA ILE A 792 -27.28 10.31 -19.61
C ILE A 792 -28.49 9.41 -19.30
N VAL A 793 -28.61 8.92 -18.07
CA VAL A 793 -29.75 8.09 -17.63
C VAL A 793 -31.07 8.87 -17.73
N ALA A 794 -31.09 10.17 -17.44
CA ALA A 794 -32.28 11.03 -17.58
C ALA A 794 -32.79 11.15 -19.04
N LYS A 795 -31.96 10.85 -20.04
CA LYS A 795 -32.34 10.76 -21.47
C LYS A 795 -32.36 9.29 -21.97
N GLY A 796 -32.45 8.33 -21.05
CA GLY A 796 -32.58 6.89 -21.34
C GLY A 796 -31.28 6.12 -21.56
N GLY A 797 -30.12 6.77 -21.49
CA GLY A 797 -28.84 6.14 -21.87
C GLY A 797 -28.25 5.22 -20.81
N HIS A 798 -27.54 4.18 -21.26
CA HIS A 798 -26.98 3.13 -20.41
C HIS A 798 -25.47 2.88 -20.59
N TYR A 799 -24.86 3.35 -21.68
CA TYR A 799 -23.48 3.04 -22.03
C TYR A 799 -22.68 4.30 -22.32
N ILE A 800 -21.51 4.44 -21.69
CA ILE A 800 -20.63 5.61 -21.85
C ILE A 800 -19.26 5.13 -22.33
N LEU A 801 -18.73 5.82 -23.34
CA LEU A 801 -17.31 5.82 -23.68
C LEU A 801 -16.74 7.19 -23.32
N PHE A 802 -15.74 7.20 -22.45
CA PHE A 802 -14.96 8.38 -22.17
C PHE A 802 -13.81 8.53 -23.15
N TYR A 803 -13.47 9.77 -23.44
CA TYR A 803 -12.15 10.15 -23.96
C TYR A 803 -11.55 11.23 -23.08
N THR A 804 -10.28 11.53 -23.29
CA THR A 804 -9.48 12.41 -22.43
C THR A 804 -8.73 13.43 -23.28
N ASN A 805 -8.26 14.52 -22.66
CA ASN A 805 -7.47 15.54 -23.37
C ASN A 805 -6.01 15.09 -23.61
N ASP A 806 -5.56 14.05 -22.92
CA ASP A 806 -4.21 13.51 -23.02
C ASP A 806 -4.21 11.97 -22.98
N ASN A 807 -3.19 11.39 -23.61
CA ASN A 807 -3.01 9.94 -23.74
C ASN A 807 -2.64 9.22 -22.43
N THR A 808 -2.09 9.92 -21.42
CA THR A 808 -1.48 9.28 -20.24
C THR A 808 -2.49 8.75 -19.23
N THR A 809 -3.74 9.19 -19.36
CA THR A 809 -4.91 8.71 -18.61
C THR A 809 -5.39 7.31 -19.03
N MET A 810 -4.89 6.74 -20.14
CA MET A 810 -5.30 5.43 -20.68
C MET A 810 -4.75 4.21 -19.91
N ARG A 811 -4.59 4.35 -18.59
CA ARG A 811 -4.29 3.31 -17.59
C ARG A 811 -5.36 3.21 -16.49
N ASP A 812 -6.10 4.29 -16.24
CA ASP A 812 -6.95 4.40 -15.05
C ASP A 812 -8.38 3.95 -15.39
N GLU A 813 -8.83 2.82 -14.82
CA GLU A 813 -10.23 2.34 -14.96
C GLU A 813 -11.18 3.46 -14.53
N GLN A 814 -12.10 3.88 -15.41
CA GLN A 814 -13.01 5.00 -15.10
C GLN A 814 -14.26 4.53 -14.37
N TYR A 815 -14.59 5.18 -13.25
CA TYR A 815 -15.68 4.79 -12.35
C TYR A 815 -16.90 5.73 -12.49
N VAL A 816 -18.05 5.18 -12.85
CA VAL A 816 -19.34 5.88 -12.88
C VAL A 816 -20.35 5.15 -12.00
N TYR A 817 -20.60 5.71 -10.82
CA TYR A 817 -21.54 5.14 -9.83
C TYR A 817 -22.98 5.64 -10.02
N SER A 818 -23.41 5.92 -11.26
CA SER A 818 -24.77 6.37 -11.57
C SER A 818 -25.71 5.18 -11.77
N GLN A 819 -26.82 5.14 -11.02
CA GLN A 819 -27.83 4.10 -11.14
C GLN A 819 -28.50 4.15 -12.52
N GLY A 820 -28.31 3.10 -13.32
CA GLY A 820 -28.83 3.01 -14.68
C GLY A 820 -27.75 2.96 -15.76
N ILE A 821 -26.50 3.32 -15.45
CA ILE A 821 -25.35 3.02 -16.30
C ILE A 821 -25.01 1.53 -16.17
N GLN A 822 -24.81 0.87 -17.32
CA GLN A 822 -24.60 -0.58 -17.45
C GLN A 822 -23.22 -0.93 -18.00
N GLY A 823 -22.51 0.02 -18.62
CA GLY A 823 -21.14 -0.19 -19.09
C GLY A 823 -20.41 1.11 -19.36
N VAL A 824 -19.14 1.16 -18.94
CA VAL A 824 -18.18 2.25 -19.13
C VAL A 824 -16.90 1.70 -19.74
N ALA A 825 -16.26 2.48 -20.61
CA ALA A 825 -14.85 2.33 -20.97
C ALA A 825 -14.24 3.68 -21.37
N SER A 826 -12.92 3.76 -21.43
CA SER A 826 -12.19 4.87 -22.08
C SER A 826 -11.68 4.44 -23.45
N ILE A 827 -11.62 5.37 -24.39
CA ILE A 827 -10.96 5.20 -25.70
C ILE A 827 -9.80 6.20 -25.84
N PRO A 828 -8.76 5.88 -26.63
CA PRO A 828 -7.68 6.83 -26.92
C PRO A 828 -8.21 8.14 -27.55
N PRO A 829 -7.62 9.31 -27.24
CA PRO A 829 -8.00 10.61 -27.81
C PRO A 829 -8.09 10.64 -29.35
N TYR A 830 -7.15 9.98 -30.06
CA TYR A 830 -7.19 9.91 -31.52
C TYR A 830 -8.47 9.22 -32.05
N GLN A 831 -9.04 8.29 -31.27
CA GLN A 831 -10.23 7.54 -31.66
C GLN A 831 -11.50 8.36 -31.45
N SER A 832 -11.56 9.18 -30.39
CA SER A 832 -12.63 10.18 -30.23
C SER A 832 -12.58 11.25 -31.32
N ASP A 833 -11.41 11.79 -31.66
CA ASP A 833 -11.27 12.83 -32.70
C ASP A 833 -11.83 12.34 -34.05
N GLN A 834 -11.49 11.10 -34.43
CA GLN A 834 -12.04 10.47 -35.62
C GLN A 834 -13.57 10.32 -35.56
N TRP A 835 -14.10 9.85 -34.43
CA TRP A 835 -15.55 9.62 -34.29
C TRP A 835 -16.36 10.93 -34.21
N LEU A 836 -15.87 11.94 -33.49
CA LEU A 836 -16.48 13.27 -33.42
C LEU A 836 -16.52 13.91 -34.81
N SER A 837 -15.41 13.90 -35.56
CA SER A 837 -15.38 14.45 -36.93
C SER A 837 -16.34 13.72 -37.88
N LEU A 838 -16.51 12.41 -37.74
CA LEU A 838 -17.50 11.65 -38.52
C LEU A 838 -18.94 12.03 -38.15
N LEU A 839 -19.24 12.21 -36.86
CA LEU A 839 -20.56 12.63 -36.38
C LEU A 839 -20.90 14.07 -36.82
N GLU A 840 -19.94 14.98 -36.80
CA GLU A 840 -20.06 16.36 -37.31
C GLU A 840 -20.37 16.41 -38.81
N GLN A 841 -19.79 15.48 -39.59
CA GLN A 841 -20.10 15.29 -41.02
C GLN A 841 -21.50 14.68 -41.27
N GLY A 842 -22.29 14.42 -40.22
CA GLY A 842 -23.59 13.77 -40.30
C GLY A 842 -23.53 12.28 -40.63
N ARG A 843 -22.36 11.65 -40.48
CA ARG A 843 -22.17 10.22 -40.74
C ARG A 843 -22.52 9.39 -39.51
N SER A 844 -22.98 8.18 -39.73
CA SER A 844 -23.40 7.28 -38.65
C SER A 844 -22.27 6.33 -38.25
N VAL A 845 -21.89 6.32 -36.96
CA VAL A 845 -20.89 5.40 -36.40
C VAL A 845 -21.61 4.34 -35.57
N THR A 846 -21.36 3.06 -35.84
CA THR A 846 -21.83 1.93 -35.05
C THR A 846 -20.63 1.24 -34.39
N VAL A 847 -20.62 1.19 -33.06
CA VAL A 847 -19.55 0.60 -32.25
C VAL A 847 -20.00 -0.77 -31.75
N SER A 848 -19.16 -1.78 -31.95
CA SER A 848 -19.34 -3.15 -31.49
C SER A 848 -18.23 -3.53 -30.48
N ILE A 849 -18.62 -3.88 -29.25
CA ILE A 849 -17.72 -4.30 -28.16
C ILE A 849 -18.01 -5.78 -27.85
N PRO A 850 -17.01 -6.67 -27.91
CA PRO A 850 -17.19 -8.09 -27.61
C PRO A 850 -17.32 -8.34 -26.11
N SER A 851 -18.05 -9.40 -25.77
CA SER A 851 -18.11 -9.96 -24.41
C SER A 851 -16.71 -10.41 -23.93
N ALA A 852 -16.45 -10.29 -22.62
CA ALA A 852 -15.13 -10.48 -22.00
C ALA A 852 -14.41 -11.81 -22.35
N ASN A 853 -15.14 -12.89 -22.63
CA ASN A 853 -14.57 -14.19 -23.02
C ASN A 853 -14.10 -14.23 -24.49
N ASN A 854 -14.57 -13.30 -25.32
CA ASN A 854 -14.26 -13.15 -26.74
C ASN A 854 -13.40 -11.91 -27.04
N THR A 855 -13.18 -11.04 -26.04
CA THR A 855 -12.35 -9.84 -26.16
C THR A 855 -10.88 -10.22 -26.35
N ARG A 856 -10.21 -9.56 -27.29
CA ARG A 856 -8.76 -9.64 -27.46
C ARG A 856 -8.09 -8.47 -26.77
N THR A 857 -6.84 -8.64 -26.36
CA THR A 857 -5.96 -7.54 -25.97
C THR A 857 -5.03 -7.16 -27.11
N ARG A 858 -4.62 -5.89 -27.15
CA ARG A 858 -3.63 -5.33 -28.07
C ARG A 858 -2.77 -4.31 -27.34
N LEU A 859 -1.50 -4.23 -27.73
CA LEU A 859 -0.61 -3.16 -27.29
C LEU A 859 -0.90 -1.91 -28.12
N GLU A 860 -1.29 -0.84 -27.45
CA GLU A 860 -1.26 0.52 -27.99
C GLU A 860 0.00 1.24 -27.51
N GLU A 861 0.66 1.96 -28.40
CA GLU A 861 1.69 2.93 -28.05
C GLU A 861 1.13 4.34 -28.28
N LEU A 862 0.77 5.03 -27.20
CA LEU A 862 0.23 6.38 -27.27
C LEU A 862 1.33 7.41 -27.01
N GLU A 863 1.31 8.57 -27.66
CA GLU A 863 2.34 9.60 -27.48
C GLU A 863 2.19 10.31 -26.11
N ASN A 864 3.27 10.43 -25.32
CA ASN A 864 3.23 11.09 -24.01
C ASN A 864 3.60 12.57 -24.11
N ASN A 865 2.63 13.37 -24.56
CA ASN A 865 2.81 14.81 -24.80
C ASN A 865 2.78 15.70 -23.55
N SER A 866 2.53 15.15 -22.35
CA SER A 866 2.47 15.92 -21.10
C SER A 866 3.79 15.88 -20.32
N SER A 867 4.38 14.69 -20.20
CA SER A 867 5.50 14.40 -19.29
C SER A 867 6.62 13.57 -19.92
N GLY A 868 6.40 13.06 -21.14
CA GLY A 868 7.36 12.21 -21.84
C GLY A 868 8.69 12.92 -22.12
N SER A 869 9.79 12.18 -21.98
CA SER A 869 11.17 12.69 -22.11
C SER A 869 11.63 13.69 -21.03
N TYR A 870 10.85 13.89 -19.96
CA TYR A 870 11.27 14.65 -18.77
C TYR A 870 11.47 13.74 -17.57
N MET A 871 12.18 14.24 -16.55
CA MET A 871 12.36 13.54 -15.28
C MET A 871 11.00 13.22 -14.63
N GLY A 872 10.81 11.97 -14.22
CA GLY A 872 9.62 11.55 -13.50
C GLY A 872 9.55 12.20 -12.12
N SER A 873 8.39 12.75 -11.75
CA SER A 873 8.17 13.39 -10.44
C SER A 873 8.30 12.44 -9.24
N PHE A 874 8.21 11.13 -9.48
CA PHE A 874 8.47 10.08 -8.50
C PHE A 874 9.96 9.78 -8.29
N SER A 875 10.84 10.12 -9.24
CA SER A 875 12.28 9.80 -9.10
C SER A 875 12.84 10.50 -7.86
N SER A 876 13.45 9.74 -6.94
CA SER A 876 14.15 10.31 -5.78
C SER A 876 15.25 11.28 -6.18
N TRP A 877 15.58 12.21 -5.26
CA TRP A 877 16.51 13.32 -5.49
C TRP A 877 17.69 13.24 -4.53
N GLY A 878 18.90 13.44 -5.03
CA GLY A 878 20.06 13.76 -4.20
C GLY A 878 20.11 15.25 -3.79
N PRO A 879 21.32 15.80 -3.55
CA PRO A 879 22.58 15.07 -3.46
C PRO A 879 22.58 14.12 -2.24
N THR A 880 23.66 13.35 -2.06
CA THR A 880 23.85 12.60 -0.81
C THR A 880 24.08 13.55 0.38
N TRP A 881 24.02 13.06 1.62
CA TRP A 881 24.30 13.92 2.80
C TRP A 881 25.75 14.40 2.84
N GLU A 882 26.66 13.67 2.19
CA GLU A 882 28.08 13.99 1.99
C GLU A 882 28.34 14.90 0.76
N LEU A 883 27.27 15.40 0.12
CA LEU A 883 27.28 16.25 -1.07
C LEU A 883 27.91 15.63 -2.32
N GLU A 884 27.81 14.30 -2.49
CA GLU A 884 28.07 13.66 -3.78
C GLU A 884 26.83 13.78 -4.70
N ALA A 885 27.07 13.86 -6.01
CA ALA A 885 26.00 13.97 -7.00
C ALA A 885 25.28 12.61 -7.15
N SER A 886 23.99 12.58 -6.82
CA SER A 886 23.10 11.43 -6.94
C SER A 886 21.72 11.90 -7.45
N PRO A 887 21.03 11.15 -8.34
CA PRO A 887 21.56 10.02 -9.11
C PRO A 887 22.74 10.42 -9.98
N GLN A 888 23.58 9.48 -10.44
CA GLN A 888 24.67 9.84 -11.37
C GLN A 888 24.14 10.17 -12.77
N PHE A 889 23.06 9.52 -13.21
CA PHE A 889 22.38 9.77 -14.48
C PHE A 889 20.98 9.13 -14.48
N ALA A 890 20.18 9.41 -15.51
CA ALA A 890 18.82 8.92 -15.64
C ALA A 890 18.57 8.13 -16.93
N ALA A 891 17.56 7.26 -16.91
CA ALA A 891 17.05 6.56 -18.10
C ALA A 891 15.54 6.34 -18.00
N PRO A 892 14.86 5.97 -19.10
CA PRO A 892 13.44 5.65 -19.08
C PRO A 892 13.07 4.63 -17.98
N GLY A 893 12.24 5.07 -17.04
CA GLY A 893 11.78 4.27 -15.89
C GLY A 893 10.28 4.38 -15.62
N ALA A 894 9.57 5.36 -16.20
CA ALA A 894 8.10 5.41 -16.14
C ALA A 894 7.47 4.80 -17.39
N ASN A 895 6.37 4.06 -17.23
CA ASN A 895 5.58 3.45 -18.31
C ASN A 895 6.43 2.52 -19.20
N ILE A 896 7.13 1.58 -18.57
CA ILE A 896 8.01 0.61 -19.23
C ILE A 896 7.30 -0.74 -19.35
N LEU A 897 7.02 -1.16 -20.58
CA LEU A 897 6.55 -2.51 -20.90
C LEU A 897 7.71 -3.51 -20.74
N SER A 898 7.48 -4.59 -20.01
CA SER A 898 8.41 -5.72 -19.90
C SER A 898 7.67 -7.02 -19.56
N THR A 899 8.43 -8.09 -19.38
CA THR A 899 7.96 -9.40 -18.91
C THR A 899 7.41 -9.35 -17.48
N PHE A 900 6.64 -10.36 -17.10
CA PHE A 900 6.07 -10.58 -15.78
C PHE A 900 5.81 -12.10 -15.65
N PRO A 901 5.64 -12.69 -14.45
CA PRO A 901 5.46 -14.13 -14.33
C PRO A 901 4.28 -14.63 -15.17
N VAL A 902 4.45 -15.75 -15.87
CA VAL A 902 3.44 -16.29 -16.81
C VAL A 902 2.13 -16.56 -16.09
N ALA A 903 2.20 -17.04 -14.84
CA ALA A 903 1.05 -17.28 -13.97
C ALA A 903 0.27 -16.00 -13.59
N LEU A 904 0.88 -14.82 -13.75
CA LEU A 904 0.32 -13.51 -13.41
C LEU A 904 0.01 -12.62 -14.63
N GLY A 905 0.18 -13.13 -15.86
CA GLY A 905 -0.18 -12.44 -17.11
C GLY A 905 0.96 -12.27 -18.12
N GLY A 906 2.19 -12.70 -17.81
CA GLY A 906 3.33 -12.72 -18.76
C GLY A 906 3.98 -11.38 -19.08
N TYR A 907 3.22 -10.27 -19.10
CA TYR A 907 3.75 -8.94 -19.40
C TYR A 907 3.06 -7.87 -18.57
N ARG A 908 3.78 -6.79 -18.28
CA ARG A 908 3.27 -5.65 -17.52
C ARG A 908 3.93 -4.34 -17.91
N VAL A 909 3.18 -3.25 -17.78
CA VAL A 909 3.71 -1.88 -17.84
C VAL A 909 3.90 -1.40 -16.41
N MET A 910 5.13 -1.01 -16.05
CA MET A 910 5.47 -0.57 -14.69
C MET A 910 6.24 0.75 -14.70
N THR A 911 6.23 1.43 -13.56
CA THR A 911 6.83 2.75 -13.34
C THR A 911 7.68 2.72 -12.07
N GLY A 912 8.93 3.18 -12.18
CA GLY A 912 9.85 3.35 -11.05
C GLY A 912 11.31 3.50 -11.52
N THR A 913 12.19 4.01 -10.66
CA THR A 913 13.65 3.93 -10.86
C THR A 913 14.14 2.48 -10.90
N SER A 914 13.35 1.56 -10.34
CA SER A 914 13.48 0.12 -10.51
C SER A 914 13.44 -0.35 -11.98
N MET A 915 12.83 0.40 -12.90
CA MET A 915 12.81 0.09 -14.34
C MET A 915 13.94 0.79 -15.11
N SER A 916 14.44 1.95 -14.65
CA SER A 916 15.60 2.62 -15.27
C SER A 916 16.93 1.95 -14.88
N CYS A 917 17.02 1.38 -13.68
CA CYS A 917 18.16 0.61 -13.19
C CYS A 917 18.59 -0.55 -14.14
N PRO A 918 17.71 -1.50 -14.53
CA PRO A 918 18.06 -2.56 -15.47
C PRO A 918 18.41 -2.05 -16.87
N LEU A 919 17.77 -0.96 -17.33
CA LEU A 919 18.11 -0.35 -18.62
C LEU A 919 19.53 0.22 -18.58
N ASN A 920 19.94 0.83 -17.47
CA ASN A 920 21.32 1.29 -17.25
C ASN A 920 22.31 0.11 -17.19
N ALA A 921 21.98 -0.98 -16.48
CA ALA A 921 22.81 -2.18 -16.44
C ALA A 921 22.98 -2.82 -17.84
N ALA A 922 21.92 -2.83 -18.64
CA ALA A 922 21.97 -3.28 -20.03
C ALA A 922 22.83 -2.35 -20.91
N ILE A 923 22.73 -1.03 -20.77
CA ILE A 923 23.59 -0.07 -21.48
C ILE A 923 25.07 -0.26 -21.08
N TYR A 924 25.38 -0.52 -19.81
CA TYR A 924 26.74 -0.86 -19.39
C TYR A 924 27.26 -2.14 -20.08
N ALA A 925 26.41 -3.15 -20.32
CA ALA A 925 26.80 -4.33 -21.08
C ALA A 925 27.05 -4.02 -22.57
N LEU A 926 26.23 -3.17 -23.20
CA LEU A 926 26.44 -2.71 -24.57
C LEU A 926 27.75 -1.92 -24.71
N LEU A 927 28.03 -1.02 -23.76
CA LEU A 927 29.26 -0.23 -23.72
C LEU A 927 30.49 -1.09 -23.42
N GLY A 928 30.35 -2.12 -22.59
CA GLY A 928 31.43 -3.07 -22.33
C GLY A 928 31.80 -3.91 -23.55
N GLU A 929 30.81 -4.28 -24.38
CA GLU A 929 31.06 -4.90 -25.70
C GLU A 929 31.71 -3.90 -26.67
N ALA A 930 31.22 -2.65 -26.72
CA ALA A 930 31.74 -1.62 -27.63
C ALA A 930 33.19 -1.18 -27.32
N HIS A 931 33.51 -0.98 -26.04
CA HIS A 931 34.82 -0.49 -25.57
C HIS A 931 35.80 -1.60 -25.17
N GLY A 932 35.36 -2.86 -25.15
CA GLY A 932 36.18 -4.00 -24.71
C GLY A 932 36.62 -3.92 -23.24
N THR A 933 35.88 -3.21 -22.39
CA THR A 933 36.19 -2.98 -20.97
C THR A 933 35.01 -3.28 -20.07
N LYS A 934 35.27 -3.64 -18.82
CA LYS A 934 34.26 -3.75 -17.75
C LYS A 934 34.56 -2.78 -16.59
N ASP A 935 35.58 -1.93 -16.72
CA ASP A 935 36.00 -1.01 -15.66
C ASP A 935 34.87 -0.04 -15.26
N PRO A 936 34.40 -0.06 -13.99
CA PRO A 936 33.26 0.72 -13.57
C PRO A 936 33.50 2.23 -13.64
N LYS A 937 34.71 2.69 -13.32
CA LYS A 937 35.05 4.12 -13.27
C LYS A 937 35.05 4.73 -14.67
N ARG A 938 35.71 4.06 -15.62
CA ARG A 938 35.68 4.38 -17.05
C ARG A 938 34.26 4.40 -17.61
N LEU A 939 33.49 3.33 -17.43
CA LEU A 939 32.13 3.25 -17.94
C LEU A 939 31.22 4.33 -17.34
N ARG A 940 31.30 4.59 -16.02
CA ARG A 940 30.52 5.64 -15.34
C ARG A 940 30.88 7.04 -15.81
N SER A 941 32.17 7.33 -16.02
CA SER A 941 32.63 8.60 -16.58
C SER A 941 32.17 8.81 -18.02
N ILE A 942 32.30 7.81 -18.90
CA ILE A 942 31.83 7.88 -20.28
C ILE A 942 30.31 8.12 -20.33
N VAL A 943 29.53 7.36 -19.55
CA VAL A 943 28.08 7.49 -19.49
C VAL A 943 27.66 8.86 -18.96
N SER A 944 28.25 9.32 -17.85
CA SER A 944 27.97 10.65 -17.30
C SER A 944 28.31 11.74 -18.32
N SER A 945 29.55 11.76 -18.81
CA SER A 945 30.05 12.82 -19.69
C SER A 945 29.34 12.90 -21.05
N THR A 946 28.71 11.82 -21.54
CA THR A 946 27.92 11.82 -22.79
C THR A 946 26.40 11.87 -22.58
N SER A 947 25.93 11.89 -21.33
CA SER A 947 24.50 12.06 -21.04
C SER A 947 24.00 13.44 -21.45
N LYS A 948 22.70 13.53 -21.76
CA LYS A 948 22.03 14.73 -22.23
C LYS A 948 21.21 15.37 -21.09
N PRO A 949 21.60 16.55 -20.58
CA PRO A 949 20.78 17.30 -19.62
C PRO A 949 19.41 17.66 -20.22
N LEU A 950 18.36 17.36 -19.48
CA LEU A 950 16.97 17.62 -19.80
C LEU A 950 16.52 18.99 -19.28
N ALA A 951 15.53 19.57 -19.95
CA ALA A 951 14.84 20.76 -19.46
C ALA A 951 14.02 20.43 -18.19
N TRP A 952 13.80 21.43 -17.35
CA TRP A 952 13.10 21.24 -16.09
C TRP A 952 11.59 21.09 -16.29
N TYR A 953 11.01 20.08 -15.67
CA TYR A 953 9.57 19.86 -15.61
C TYR A 953 9.11 19.98 -14.17
N ASP A 954 8.16 20.88 -13.90
CA ASP A 954 7.70 21.21 -12.53
C ASP A 954 6.57 20.31 -12.02
N GLY A 955 6.16 19.31 -12.81
CA GLY A 955 4.98 18.47 -12.55
C GLY A 955 3.74 18.90 -13.32
N THR A 956 3.76 20.07 -13.97
CA THR A 956 2.64 20.62 -14.75
C THR A 956 3.07 21.11 -16.14
N ALA A 957 4.25 21.71 -16.26
CA ALA A 957 4.78 22.29 -17.49
C ALA A 957 6.30 22.08 -17.61
N ALA A 958 6.79 22.08 -18.86
CA ALA A 958 8.21 22.03 -19.18
C ALA A 958 8.76 23.44 -19.42
N HIS A 959 9.77 23.82 -18.66
CA HIS A 959 10.47 25.10 -18.75
C HIS A 959 11.68 24.94 -19.67
N THR A 960 11.47 25.12 -20.98
CA THR A 960 12.48 24.81 -22.01
C THR A 960 13.74 25.67 -21.96
N ASP A 961 13.67 26.80 -21.27
CA ASP A 961 14.75 27.74 -20.97
C ASP A 961 15.56 27.36 -19.72
N LEU A 962 15.05 26.45 -18.89
CA LEU A 962 15.66 26.00 -17.64
C LEU A 962 16.11 24.54 -17.72
N ILE A 963 17.33 24.23 -17.27
CA ILE A 963 17.82 22.85 -17.18
C ILE A 963 17.47 22.28 -15.80
N ALA A 964 16.96 21.05 -15.74
CA ALA A 964 16.65 20.39 -14.47
C ALA A 964 17.92 20.27 -13.59
N PRO A 965 17.80 20.41 -12.27
CA PRO A 965 18.96 20.43 -11.38
C PRO A 965 19.69 19.07 -11.38
N VAL A 966 21.02 19.09 -11.19
CA VAL A 966 21.83 17.87 -11.07
C VAL A 966 21.31 16.94 -9.94
N PRO A 967 20.92 17.43 -8.75
CA PRO A 967 20.19 16.64 -7.74
C PRO A 967 18.96 15.85 -8.21
N GLN A 968 18.33 16.21 -9.32
CA GLN A 968 17.18 15.46 -9.88
C GLN A 968 17.63 14.45 -10.94
N GLN A 969 18.49 14.86 -11.88
CA GLN A 969 18.77 14.09 -13.12
C GLN A 969 20.20 13.55 -13.24
N GLY A 970 21.09 13.88 -12.31
CA GLY A 970 22.52 13.63 -12.45
C GLY A 970 23.08 14.32 -13.69
N ALA A 971 23.78 13.55 -14.51
CA ALA A 971 24.27 13.98 -15.83
C ALA A 971 23.17 14.17 -16.90
N GLY A 972 21.93 13.74 -16.62
CA GLY A 972 20.81 13.74 -17.56
C GLY A 972 20.50 12.35 -18.13
N ILE A 973 19.79 12.29 -19.26
CA ILE A 973 19.43 11.02 -19.89
C ILE A 973 20.63 10.40 -20.62
N ILE A 974 20.92 9.12 -20.38
CA ILE A 974 22.02 8.41 -21.06
C ILE A 974 21.81 8.41 -22.58
N GLN A 975 22.87 8.65 -23.34
CA GLN A 975 22.91 8.51 -24.80
C GLN A 975 23.92 7.41 -25.18
N ALA A 976 23.48 6.16 -25.19
CA ALA A 976 24.33 4.96 -25.28
C ALA A 976 25.19 4.91 -26.54
N PHE A 977 24.70 5.37 -27.69
CA PHE A 977 25.46 5.40 -28.93
C PHE A 977 26.53 6.50 -28.96
N ASP A 978 26.27 7.66 -28.35
CA ASP A 978 27.27 8.71 -28.19
C ASP A 978 28.34 8.26 -27.18
N ALA A 979 27.94 7.59 -26.09
CA ALA A 979 28.83 6.93 -25.12
C ALA A 979 29.72 5.85 -25.77
N ALA A 980 29.18 5.01 -26.66
CA ALA A 980 29.94 3.98 -27.37
C ALA A 980 30.94 4.56 -28.38
N ARG A 981 30.68 5.76 -28.90
CA ARG A 981 31.53 6.46 -29.87
C ARG A 981 32.58 7.37 -29.25
N SER A 982 32.45 7.72 -27.97
CA SER A 982 33.43 8.60 -27.33
C SER A 982 34.74 7.86 -27.13
N ASN A 983 35.80 8.38 -27.74
CA ASN A 983 37.19 8.00 -27.41
C ASN A 983 37.81 9.01 -26.43
N VAL A 984 37.00 9.93 -25.89
CA VAL A 984 37.43 10.95 -24.93
C VAL A 984 36.77 10.67 -23.58
N GLU A 985 37.58 10.73 -22.53
CA GLU A 985 37.21 10.38 -21.17
C GLU A 985 37.55 11.52 -20.22
N LEU A 986 36.72 11.72 -19.19
CA LEU A 986 36.96 12.68 -18.13
C LEU A 986 37.47 11.94 -16.89
N SER A 987 38.46 12.51 -16.18
CA SER A 987 39.00 11.90 -14.95
C SER A 987 38.02 11.92 -13.77
N VAL A 988 36.86 12.56 -13.93
CA VAL A 988 35.76 12.65 -12.95
C VAL A 988 34.42 12.57 -13.68
N ASP A 989 33.41 11.98 -13.04
CA ASP A 989 32.04 11.89 -13.56
C ASP A 989 31.10 12.99 -13.03
N SER A 990 31.50 13.71 -11.98
CA SER A 990 30.82 14.92 -11.48
C SER A 990 31.78 15.79 -10.65
N ILE A 991 31.36 17.03 -10.33
CA ILE A 991 32.08 17.93 -9.41
C ILE A 991 31.17 18.38 -8.27
N SER A 992 31.59 18.13 -7.02
CA SER A 992 31.02 18.79 -5.84
C SER A 992 31.90 19.95 -5.37
N PHE A 993 31.33 21.15 -5.29
CA PHE A 993 31.96 22.34 -4.72
C PHE A 993 31.83 22.41 -3.19
N ASN A 994 31.12 21.45 -2.59
CA ASN A 994 30.83 21.33 -1.16
C ASN A 994 29.86 22.41 -0.62
N ASP A 995 29.69 22.47 0.69
CA ASP A 995 28.93 23.49 1.42
C ASP A 995 29.75 24.79 1.61
N THR A 996 29.20 25.77 2.34
CA THR A 996 29.89 27.05 2.56
C THR A 996 31.09 26.94 3.51
N ASP A 997 31.05 26.02 4.47
CA ASP A 997 32.10 25.86 5.47
C ASP A 997 33.34 25.17 4.88
N HIS A 998 33.13 24.26 3.94
CA HIS A 998 34.16 23.44 3.29
C HIS A 998 34.31 23.77 1.79
N PHE A 999 33.88 24.96 1.38
CA PHE A 999 33.79 25.39 -0.01
C PHE A 999 35.13 25.27 -0.74
N THR A 1000 35.15 24.49 -1.83
CA THR A 1000 36.36 24.23 -2.62
C THR A 1000 36.26 24.88 -3.99
N GLY A 1001 36.43 26.21 -4.06
CA GLY A 1001 36.11 27.01 -5.25
C GLY A 1001 36.92 26.74 -6.52
N ASN A 1002 38.08 26.08 -6.44
CA ASN A 1002 38.86 25.65 -7.60
C ASN A 1002 38.87 24.12 -7.70
N LYS A 1003 38.54 23.59 -8.89
CA LYS A 1003 38.56 22.15 -9.20
C LYS A 1003 39.25 21.93 -10.53
N THR A 1004 40.13 20.94 -10.61
CA THR A 1004 40.85 20.58 -11.84
C THR A 1004 40.52 19.13 -12.20
N PHE A 1005 40.27 18.87 -13.47
CA PHE A 1005 40.10 17.53 -14.02
C PHE A 1005 40.87 17.37 -15.33
N THR A 1006 41.14 16.12 -15.68
CA THR A 1006 41.84 15.76 -16.93
C THR A 1006 40.83 15.29 -17.97
N ILE A 1007 41.07 15.69 -19.22
CA ILE A 1007 40.39 15.23 -20.43
C ILE A 1007 41.41 14.36 -21.17
N GLU A 1008 41.12 13.07 -21.31
CA GLU A 1008 42.00 12.09 -21.96
C GLU A 1008 41.41 11.68 -23.31
N ASN A 1009 42.24 11.64 -24.36
CA ASN A 1009 41.83 11.26 -25.72
C ASN A 1009 42.54 9.97 -26.13
N HIS A 1010 41.83 8.85 -26.09
CA HIS A 1010 42.32 7.55 -26.52
C HIS A 1010 42.16 7.33 -28.04
N GLY A 1011 41.61 8.31 -28.76
CA GLY A 1011 41.35 8.27 -30.19
C GLY A 1011 42.61 8.51 -31.05
N PRO A 1012 42.55 8.14 -32.35
CA PRO A 1012 43.68 8.27 -33.28
C PRO A 1012 43.84 9.68 -33.89
N ALA A 1013 43.01 10.64 -33.49
CA ALA A 1013 43.01 12.01 -34.01
C ALA A 1013 42.82 13.02 -32.86
N ASP A 1014 43.36 14.22 -33.03
CA ASP A 1014 43.20 15.33 -32.09
C ASP A 1014 41.73 15.74 -31.99
N VAL A 1015 41.25 15.94 -30.76
CA VAL A 1015 39.89 16.43 -30.48
C VAL A 1015 39.97 17.85 -29.94
N VAL A 1016 39.05 18.71 -30.39
CA VAL A 1016 39.00 20.12 -30.01
C VAL A 1016 37.63 20.42 -29.39
N PHE A 1017 37.65 20.97 -28.18
CA PHE A 1017 36.46 21.35 -27.42
C PHE A 1017 36.41 22.87 -27.19
N GLU A 1018 35.24 23.45 -27.38
CA GLU A 1018 34.88 24.78 -26.88
C GLU A 1018 34.19 24.61 -25.52
N VAL A 1019 34.70 25.30 -24.50
CA VAL A 1019 34.31 25.17 -23.10
C VAL A 1019 33.28 26.23 -22.75
N SER A 1020 32.14 25.82 -22.21
CA SER A 1020 31.06 26.73 -21.84
C SER A 1020 30.32 26.28 -20.58
N HIS A 1021 29.57 27.19 -19.98
CA HIS A 1021 28.78 26.94 -18.80
C HIS A 1021 27.29 26.86 -19.14
N ARG A 1022 26.61 25.80 -18.69
CA ARG A 1022 25.15 25.65 -18.79
C ARG A 1022 24.54 25.65 -17.39
N LYS A 1023 23.73 26.66 -17.11
CA LYS A 1023 23.07 26.89 -15.81
C LYS A 1023 21.90 25.92 -15.64
N ALA A 1024 21.76 25.33 -14.45
CA ALA A 1024 20.60 24.52 -14.06
C ALA A 1024 19.95 25.13 -12.80
N VAL A 1025 18.67 24.85 -12.59
CA VAL A 1025 17.85 25.50 -11.55
C VAL A 1025 18.48 25.40 -10.17
N THR A 1026 18.64 26.53 -9.48
CA THR A 1026 18.96 26.56 -8.05
C THR A 1026 17.67 26.41 -7.25
N MET A 1027 17.65 25.52 -6.26
CA MET A 1027 16.45 25.18 -5.49
C MET A 1027 16.69 25.27 -3.99
N TYR A 1028 15.68 25.69 -3.24
CA TYR A 1028 15.69 25.64 -1.77
C TYR A 1028 15.34 24.24 -1.26
N THR A 1029 16.12 23.74 -0.31
CA THR A 1029 15.80 22.49 0.42
C THR A 1029 14.60 22.69 1.34
N PHE A 1030 14.50 23.86 1.98
CA PHE A 1030 13.43 24.16 2.94
C PHE A 1030 12.43 25.20 2.42
N VAL A 1031 11.16 25.02 2.77
CA VAL A 1031 10.12 26.06 2.61
C VAL A 1031 10.31 27.18 3.62
N GLU A 1032 9.68 28.33 3.36
CA GLU A 1032 9.66 29.45 4.29
C GLU A 1032 8.50 29.30 5.28
N THR A 1033 8.83 29.04 6.53
CA THR A 1033 7.88 28.80 7.63
C THR A 1033 8.36 29.50 8.89
N THR A 1034 7.44 30.00 9.71
CA THR A 1034 7.73 30.84 10.89
C THR A 1034 8.00 30.08 12.18
N ASP A 1035 7.72 28.77 12.19
CA ASP A 1035 7.71 27.91 13.39
C ASP A 1035 8.85 26.87 13.41
N ARG A 1036 9.27 26.34 12.26
CA ARG A 1036 10.38 25.40 12.09
C ARG A 1036 10.87 25.35 10.64
N LEU A 1037 12.06 24.79 10.40
CA LEU A 1037 12.48 24.39 9.07
C LEU A 1037 11.69 23.14 8.64
N ARG A 1038 11.21 23.11 7.39
CA ARG A 1038 10.50 21.98 6.80
C ARG A 1038 11.00 21.75 5.37
N ALA A 1039 11.35 20.51 5.05
CA ALA A 1039 11.73 20.13 3.69
C ALA A 1039 10.62 20.44 2.68
N ALA A 1040 10.99 21.01 1.54
CA ALA A 1040 10.09 21.26 0.44
C ALA A 1040 9.81 19.96 -0.33
N SER A 1041 8.52 19.70 -0.59
CA SER A 1041 8.08 18.67 -1.52
C SER A 1041 8.28 19.12 -2.97
N PHE A 1042 8.33 18.16 -3.90
CA PHE A 1042 8.35 18.46 -5.33
C PHE A 1042 7.07 19.20 -5.79
N PRO A 1043 7.18 20.24 -6.66
CA PRO A 1043 8.41 20.92 -7.06
C PRO A 1043 8.98 21.81 -5.94
N ASN A 1044 10.28 21.72 -5.69
CA ASN A 1044 10.96 22.56 -4.71
C ASN A 1044 10.91 24.05 -5.12
N PRO A 1045 10.82 25.00 -4.16
CA PRO A 1045 10.91 26.42 -4.46
C PRO A 1045 12.23 26.78 -5.14
N ILE A 1046 12.14 27.34 -6.34
CA ILE A 1046 13.29 27.74 -7.16
C ILE A 1046 13.78 29.16 -6.80
N VAL A 1047 14.99 29.50 -7.24
CA VAL A 1047 15.48 30.88 -7.28
C VAL A 1047 16.29 31.09 -8.57
N GLU A 1048 16.08 32.23 -9.24
CA GLU A 1048 16.75 32.60 -10.51
C GLU A 1048 18.19 33.14 -10.28
N GLU A 1049 18.91 32.50 -9.37
CA GLU A 1049 20.30 32.79 -9.01
C GLU A 1049 21.17 31.56 -9.28
N TRP A 1050 22.42 31.77 -9.68
CA TRP A 1050 23.27 30.71 -10.23
C TRP A 1050 24.70 30.86 -9.72
N ALA A 1051 25.46 29.76 -9.72
CA ALA A 1051 26.91 29.89 -9.65
C ALA A 1051 27.45 30.45 -10.98
N GLU A 1052 28.46 31.30 -10.92
CA GLU A 1052 29.23 31.71 -12.10
C GLU A 1052 30.53 30.89 -12.19
N LEU A 1053 30.83 30.34 -13.37
CA LEU A 1053 32.04 29.56 -13.61
C LEU A 1053 33.03 30.32 -14.49
N GLN A 1054 34.31 30.19 -14.15
CA GLN A 1054 35.45 30.62 -14.95
C GLN A 1054 36.32 29.42 -15.29
N PHE A 1055 36.93 29.43 -16.47
CA PHE A 1055 37.69 28.31 -17.02
C PHE A 1055 39.14 28.71 -17.28
N SER A 1056 40.10 27.82 -17.03
CA SER A 1056 41.51 28.07 -17.37
C SER A 1056 41.77 28.18 -18.88
N SER A 1057 40.84 27.70 -19.71
CA SER A 1057 40.77 28.00 -21.14
C SER A 1057 39.32 27.89 -21.64
N GLU A 1058 38.93 28.77 -22.55
CA GLU A 1058 37.66 28.70 -23.31
C GLU A 1058 37.71 27.66 -24.44
N LYS A 1059 38.91 27.20 -24.82
CA LYS A 1059 39.12 26.22 -25.88
C LYS A 1059 40.28 25.27 -25.56
N ILE A 1060 40.06 23.98 -25.73
CA ILE A 1060 41.04 22.93 -25.41
C ILE A 1060 41.24 22.05 -26.63
N THR A 1061 42.50 21.76 -26.95
CA THR A 1061 42.89 20.74 -27.93
C THR A 1061 43.53 19.58 -27.17
N VAL A 1062 42.99 18.38 -27.32
CA VAL A 1062 43.50 17.15 -26.72
C VAL A 1062 44.07 16.27 -27.83
N SER A 1063 45.39 16.17 -27.90
CA SER A 1063 46.06 15.41 -28.97
C SER A 1063 45.70 13.93 -28.95
N ALA A 1064 45.79 13.28 -30.11
CA ALA A 1064 45.60 11.83 -30.25
C ALA A 1064 46.49 11.04 -29.26
N GLY A 1065 45.88 10.18 -28.45
CA GLY A 1065 46.57 9.41 -27.40
C GLY A 1065 47.12 10.25 -26.23
N GLY A 1066 46.73 11.53 -26.12
CA GLY A 1066 47.20 12.48 -25.12
C GLY A 1066 46.11 12.92 -24.14
N SER A 1067 46.47 13.86 -23.26
CA SER A 1067 45.55 14.44 -22.28
C SER A 1067 45.77 15.94 -22.09
N ALA A 1068 44.76 16.62 -21.54
CA ALA A 1068 44.81 18.04 -21.17
C ALA A 1068 44.06 18.28 -19.85
N GLU A 1069 44.52 19.24 -19.05
CA GLU A 1069 43.85 19.63 -17.80
C GLU A 1069 42.97 20.86 -18.00
N LEU A 1070 41.80 20.87 -17.35
CA LEU A 1070 40.92 22.03 -17.24
C LEU A 1070 40.70 22.35 -15.76
N THR A 1071 41.04 23.58 -15.36
CA THR A 1071 40.68 24.12 -14.04
C THR A 1071 39.41 24.97 -14.16
N VAL A 1072 38.46 24.72 -13.27
CA VAL A 1072 37.20 25.44 -13.12
C VAL A 1072 37.23 26.18 -11.80
N THR A 1073 36.97 27.49 -11.85
CA THR A 1073 36.78 28.35 -10.68
C THR A 1073 35.31 28.70 -10.55
N CYS A 1074 34.71 28.40 -9.40
CA CYS A 1074 33.29 28.64 -9.10
C CYS A 1074 33.12 29.84 -8.16
N VAL A 1075 32.12 30.67 -8.43
CA VAL A 1075 31.59 31.68 -7.51
C VAL A 1075 30.14 31.30 -7.20
N PRO A 1076 29.79 30.89 -5.97
CA PRO A 1076 28.41 30.54 -5.59
C PRO A 1076 27.45 31.74 -5.68
N PRO A 1077 26.13 31.50 -5.85
CA PRO A 1077 25.14 32.57 -5.83
C PRO A 1077 25.09 33.27 -4.47
N SER A 1078 25.06 34.62 -4.47
CA SER A 1078 25.10 35.41 -3.23
C SER A 1078 23.74 35.88 -2.72
N ASN A 1079 22.72 35.99 -3.59
CA ASN A 1079 21.42 36.59 -3.24
C ASN A 1079 20.39 35.54 -2.79
N VAL A 1080 20.85 34.51 -2.08
CA VAL A 1080 20.03 33.36 -1.66
C VAL A 1080 20.01 33.22 -0.14
N ASN A 1081 18.91 32.72 0.41
CA ASN A 1081 18.79 32.54 1.86
C ASN A 1081 19.47 31.24 2.32
N ALA A 1082 20.71 31.35 2.81
CA ALA A 1082 21.53 30.24 3.29
C ALA A 1082 20.85 29.35 4.36
N THR A 1083 19.94 29.89 5.19
CA THR A 1083 19.25 29.08 6.23
C THR A 1083 18.24 28.09 5.64
N ARG A 1084 17.89 28.25 4.35
CA ARG A 1084 16.99 27.35 3.62
C ARG A 1084 17.74 26.29 2.79
N LEU A 1085 19.07 26.18 2.98
CA LEU A 1085 20.02 25.33 2.24
C LEU A 1085 19.72 25.27 0.73
N PRO A 1086 19.85 26.37 -0.01
CA PRO A 1086 19.78 26.36 -1.46
C PRO A 1086 20.92 25.53 -2.08
N VAL A 1087 20.54 24.59 -2.94
CA VAL A 1087 21.47 23.77 -3.75
C VAL A 1087 21.54 24.39 -5.14
N TYR A 1088 22.75 24.80 -5.54
CA TYR A 1088 23.02 25.31 -6.88
C TYR A 1088 23.68 24.22 -7.73
N SER A 1089 23.37 24.18 -9.03
CA SER A 1089 23.93 23.16 -9.93
C SER A 1089 24.02 23.64 -11.37
N GLY A 1090 24.66 22.83 -12.22
CA GLY A 1090 24.78 23.09 -13.65
C GLY A 1090 25.72 22.10 -14.32
N TYR A 1091 26.15 22.46 -15.54
CA TYR A 1091 27.00 21.62 -16.37
C TYR A 1091 28.12 22.43 -17.00
N ILE A 1092 29.31 21.83 -17.04
CA ILE A 1092 30.44 22.31 -17.83
C ILE A 1092 30.34 21.59 -19.18
N ALA A 1093 29.99 22.33 -20.24
CA ALA A 1093 29.80 21.78 -21.56
C ALA A 1093 31.08 21.91 -22.39
N LEU A 1094 31.56 20.78 -22.90
CA LEU A 1094 32.70 20.64 -23.79
C LEU A 1094 32.14 20.34 -25.20
N THR A 1095 31.85 21.39 -25.96
CA THR A 1095 31.28 21.26 -27.30
C THR A 1095 32.39 20.89 -28.28
N SER A 1096 32.32 19.68 -28.84
CA SER A 1096 33.29 19.20 -29.83
C SER A 1096 33.15 19.97 -31.14
N THR A 1097 34.26 20.49 -31.67
CA THR A 1097 34.33 21.06 -33.03
C THR A 1097 34.88 20.03 -34.03
N THR A 1098 34.72 18.74 -33.74
CA THR A 1098 35.24 17.59 -34.50
C THR A 1098 34.18 16.48 -34.55
N ASP A 1099 34.44 15.36 -35.24
CA ASP A 1099 33.50 14.22 -35.32
C ASP A 1099 33.32 13.43 -34.01
N ALA A 1100 34.06 13.78 -32.95
CA ALA A 1100 33.89 13.24 -31.60
C ALA A 1100 32.60 13.77 -30.94
N PRO A 1101 31.93 13.00 -30.07
CA PRO A 1101 30.81 13.48 -29.25
C PRO A 1101 31.18 14.72 -28.43
N SER A 1102 30.20 15.61 -28.20
CA SER A 1102 30.33 16.66 -27.20
C SER A 1102 30.10 16.10 -25.80
N LEU A 1103 30.78 16.64 -24.80
CA LEU A 1103 30.72 16.16 -23.42
C LEU A 1103 30.08 17.20 -22.48
N SER A 1104 29.57 16.73 -21.34
CA SER A 1104 28.87 17.51 -20.33
C SER A 1104 29.21 16.99 -18.93
N LEU A 1105 29.92 17.77 -18.12
CA LEU A 1105 30.29 17.41 -16.76
C LEU A 1105 29.34 18.09 -15.74
N PRO A 1106 28.48 17.35 -15.01
CA PRO A 1106 27.61 17.91 -13.99
C PRO A 1106 28.39 18.43 -12.78
N TYR A 1107 27.91 19.52 -12.18
CA TYR A 1107 28.40 20.03 -10.90
C TYR A 1107 27.27 20.47 -9.96
N LEU A 1108 27.56 20.47 -8.65
CA LEU A 1108 26.68 21.03 -7.62
C LEU A 1108 27.46 21.65 -6.43
N GLY A 1109 26.75 22.39 -5.59
CA GLY A 1109 27.19 22.83 -4.27
C GLY A 1109 26.05 23.41 -3.45
N VAL A 1110 26.32 23.76 -2.18
CA VAL A 1110 25.29 24.27 -1.24
C VAL A 1110 25.72 25.61 -0.66
N VAL A 1111 24.80 26.58 -0.59
CA VAL A 1111 25.02 27.81 0.18
C VAL A 1111 24.35 27.67 1.56
N GLY A 1112 25.13 27.87 2.62
CA GLY A 1112 24.83 27.44 3.98
C GLY A 1112 25.79 26.36 4.49
N SER A 1113 25.70 26.08 5.79
CA SER A 1113 26.47 25.04 6.47
C SER A 1113 25.63 23.75 6.57
N MET A 1114 26.21 22.63 6.16
CA MET A 1114 25.62 21.31 6.40
C MET A 1114 25.79 20.87 7.86
N HIS A 1115 26.83 21.34 8.54
CA HIS A 1115 27.10 21.01 9.94
C HIS A 1115 26.16 21.74 10.90
N ASP A 1116 26.00 23.06 10.75
CA ASP A 1116 25.24 23.89 11.68
C ASP A 1116 23.72 23.89 11.44
N ILE A 1117 23.22 23.16 10.45
CA ILE A 1117 21.79 23.00 10.23
C ILE A 1117 21.19 22.13 11.36
N PRO A 1118 20.13 22.58 12.07
CA PRO A 1118 19.59 21.83 13.19
C PRO A 1118 18.85 20.59 12.70
N VAL A 1119 19.26 19.41 13.16
CA VAL A 1119 18.63 18.13 12.89
C VAL A 1119 17.31 18.00 13.63
N ILE A 1120 17.26 18.39 14.91
CA ILE A 1120 16.03 18.39 15.72
C ILE A 1120 15.91 19.63 16.61
N ALA A 1121 14.67 20.12 16.76
CA ALA A 1121 14.28 21.15 17.71
C ALA A 1121 13.11 20.66 18.60
N PRO A 1122 12.74 21.39 19.69
CA PRO A 1122 11.63 21.00 20.56
C PRO A 1122 10.28 20.78 19.88
N ALA A 1123 10.02 21.45 18.75
CA ALA A 1123 8.81 21.25 17.93
C ALA A 1123 8.87 20.02 16.99
N GLN A 1124 10.00 19.30 16.98
CA GLN A 1124 10.27 18.14 16.11
C GLN A 1124 10.53 16.86 16.91
N ALA A 1125 10.86 16.94 18.20
CA ALA A 1125 11.08 15.78 19.07
C ALA A 1125 10.30 15.93 20.38
N TYR A 1126 9.19 15.20 20.56
CA TYR A 1126 8.32 15.37 21.73
C TYR A 1126 7.57 14.09 22.12
N LEU A 1127 7.31 13.92 23.43
CA LEU A 1127 6.41 12.87 23.93
C LEU A 1127 5.01 13.10 23.35
N ALA A 1128 4.48 12.10 22.65
CA ALA A 1128 3.30 12.26 21.82
C ALA A 1128 2.09 11.47 22.34
N ASN A 1129 0.92 12.03 22.05
CA ASN A 1129 -0.39 11.38 22.08
C ASN A 1129 -1.00 11.57 20.69
N TYR A 1130 -1.15 10.48 19.93
CA TYR A 1130 -1.32 10.54 18.46
C TYR A 1130 -0.27 11.43 17.79
N TYR A 1131 -0.67 12.51 17.11
CA TYR A 1131 0.22 13.49 16.46
C TYR A 1131 0.31 14.82 17.22
N SER A 1132 0.06 14.80 18.53
CA SER A 1132 0.05 15.98 19.39
C SER A 1132 0.97 15.79 20.60
N GLN A 1133 1.50 16.88 21.16
CA GLN A 1133 2.34 16.80 22.36
C GLN A 1133 1.50 16.37 23.56
N ALA A 1134 1.92 15.30 24.23
CA ALA A 1134 1.27 14.79 25.44
C ALA A 1134 1.49 15.75 26.62
N PRO A 1135 0.50 15.93 27.51
CA PRO A 1135 0.67 16.68 28.75
C PRO A 1135 1.79 16.12 29.64
N ALA A 1136 2.47 16.99 30.38
CA ALA A 1136 3.44 16.57 31.40
C ALA A 1136 2.76 15.73 32.49
N ASN A 1137 3.44 14.68 32.94
CA ASN A 1137 2.98 13.67 33.89
C ASN A 1137 1.77 12.84 33.41
N THR A 1138 1.53 12.74 32.10
CA THR A 1138 0.57 11.77 31.53
C THR A 1138 0.90 10.37 32.07
N THR A 1139 -0.11 9.65 32.57
CA THR A 1139 0.07 8.29 33.09
C THR A 1139 -0.25 7.27 32.02
N TYR A 1140 0.73 6.43 31.70
CA TYR A 1140 0.59 5.32 30.77
C TYR A 1140 0.61 4.00 31.54
N THR A 1141 -0.30 3.09 31.20
CA THR A 1141 -0.35 1.74 31.78
C THR A 1141 -0.16 0.75 30.66
N ILE A 1142 0.99 0.08 30.64
CA ILE A 1142 1.37 -0.87 29.58
C ILE A 1142 1.49 -2.28 30.13
N ARG A 1143 1.57 -3.28 29.25
CA ARG A 1143 1.96 -4.64 29.65
C ARG A 1143 3.40 -4.67 30.13
N ARG A 1144 3.69 -5.50 31.12
CA ARG A 1144 5.08 -5.74 31.54
C ARG A 1144 5.75 -6.62 30.48
N PRO A 1145 6.87 -6.18 29.87
CA PRO A 1145 7.54 -6.95 28.83
C PRO A 1145 8.21 -8.21 29.38
N ASP A 1146 8.30 -9.25 28.56
CA ASP A 1146 9.08 -10.47 28.82
C ASP A 1146 10.51 -10.31 28.24
N PRO A 1147 11.59 -10.37 29.05
CA PRO A 1147 12.95 -10.28 28.54
C PRO A 1147 13.38 -11.44 27.64
N ALA A 1148 12.77 -12.62 27.80
CA ALA A 1148 13.11 -13.82 27.03
C ALA A 1148 12.47 -13.84 25.65
N ASN A 1149 11.31 -13.17 25.52
CA ASN A 1149 10.58 -12.94 24.27
C ASN A 1149 10.26 -11.45 24.21
N PRO A 1150 11.26 -10.57 24.02
CA PRO A 1150 11.02 -9.14 23.99
C PRO A 1150 10.00 -8.87 22.89
N PRO A 1151 8.93 -8.08 23.17
CA PRO A 1151 8.01 -7.69 22.11
C PRO A 1151 8.83 -7.01 21.01
N LEU A 1152 8.41 -7.22 19.75
CA LEU A 1152 8.85 -6.35 18.66
C LEU A 1152 8.68 -4.88 19.10
N THR A 1153 9.44 -3.98 18.47
CA THR A 1153 9.28 -2.53 18.61
C THR A 1153 7.98 -2.07 17.96
N ASP A 1154 6.87 -2.58 18.46
CA ASP A 1154 5.54 -2.34 17.93
C ASP A 1154 5.22 -0.84 17.96
N ARG A 1155 4.30 -0.42 17.10
CA ARG A 1155 3.87 0.98 17.07
C ARG A 1155 2.94 1.34 18.24
N GLY A 1156 3.03 0.58 19.34
CA GLY A 1156 2.14 0.58 20.48
C GLY A 1156 0.67 0.73 20.12
N ASP A 1157 -0.04 1.36 21.03
CA ASP A 1157 -1.16 2.23 20.68
C ASP A 1157 -0.69 3.65 20.96
N GLN A 1158 -0.79 4.53 19.95
CA GLN A 1158 -0.29 5.91 19.97
C GLN A 1158 -0.91 6.79 21.07
N SER A 1159 -1.96 6.32 21.74
CA SER A 1159 -2.65 6.98 22.84
C SER A 1159 -2.38 6.37 24.22
N THR A 1160 -2.11 5.06 24.30
CA THR A 1160 -1.95 4.32 25.57
C THR A 1160 -0.52 3.87 25.87
N THR A 1161 0.38 3.92 24.88
CA THR A 1161 1.82 3.62 25.02
C THR A 1161 2.61 4.93 25.01
N PRO A 1162 3.53 5.19 25.98
CA PRO A 1162 4.37 6.38 25.92
C PRO A 1162 5.28 6.28 24.70
N ASN A 1163 5.39 7.36 23.94
CA ASN A 1163 6.18 7.36 22.71
C ASN A 1163 6.64 8.77 22.34
N VAL A 1164 7.71 8.88 21.57
CA VAL A 1164 8.27 10.16 21.10
C VAL A 1164 8.14 10.24 19.58
N ILE A 1165 7.46 11.26 19.06
CA ILE A 1165 7.60 11.64 17.65
C ILE A 1165 8.95 12.30 17.48
N ILE A 1166 9.70 11.90 16.46
CA ILE A 1166 10.97 12.52 16.05
C ILE A 1166 10.86 12.78 14.54
N SER A 1167 10.84 14.05 14.14
CA SER A 1167 10.73 14.50 12.75
C SER A 1167 11.97 15.31 12.35
N PRO A 1168 13.10 14.67 11.98
CA PRO A 1168 14.34 15.36 11.68
C PRO A 1168 14.20 16.36 10.52
N THR A 1169 14.88 17.50 10.59
CA THR A 1169 14.97 18.48 9.50
C THR A 1169 15.74 17.91 8.31
N VAL A 1170 16.83 17.22 8.63
CA VAL A 1170 17.79 16.58 7.73
C VAL A 1170 18.06 15.15 8.20
N GLY A 1171 18.65 14.31 7.34
CA GLY A 1171 19.11 12.99 7.74
C GLY A 1171 20.26 13.09 8.74
N THR A 1172 20.49 12.02 9.49
CA THR A 1172 21.52 12.00 10.54
C THR A 1172 22.14 10.62 10.69
N ALA A 1173 23.47 10.59 10.83
CA ALA A 1173 24.20 9.35 11.03
C ALA A 1173 23.88 8.65 12.38
N SER A 1174 23.19 9.31 13.32
CA SER A 1174 22.71 8.68 14.57
C SER A 1174 21.63 9.49 15.28
N ILE A 1175 20.48 8.87 15.57
CA ILE A 1175 19.51 9.31 16.57
C ILE A 1175 19.57 8.39 17.79
N GLN A 1176 19.69 8.95 18.99
CA GLN A 1176 19.64 8.23 20.26
C GLN A 1176 18.40 8.64 21.06
N VAL A 1177 17.80 7.68 21.77
CA VAL A 1177 16.70 7.95 22.71
C VAL A 1177 17.09 7.34 24.05
N GLU A 1178 17.52 8.21 24.97
CA GLU A 1178 17.95 7.83 26.32
C GLU A 1178 16.76 7.96 27.29
N VAL A 1179 16.59 6.99 28.19
CA VAL A 1179 15.55 6.99 29.22
C VAL A 1179 16.09 7.62 30.52
N LEU A 1180 15.41 8.67 30.98
CA LEU A 1180 15.72 9.35 32.23
C LEU A 1180 14.68 8.98 33.29
N ARG A 1181 15.11 8.55 34.47
CA ARG A 1181 14.25 8.45 35.66
C ARG A 1181 14.22 9.77 36.39
N ILE A 1182 13.04 10.22 36.77
CA ILE A 1182 12.81 11.51 37.43
C ILE A 1182 12.42 11.27 38.89
N SER A 1183 13.10 11.92 39.83
CA SER A 1183 12.84 11.81 41.27
C SER A 1183 13.00 13.17 41.97
N GLY A 1184 11.92 13.94 42.00
CA GLY A 1184 11.99 15.37 42.36
C GLY A 1184 12.79 16.13 41.30
N ASP A 1185 13.72 16.98 41.74
CA ASP A 1185 14.63 17.72 40.86
C ASP A 1185 15.84 16.90 40.38
N LYS A 1186 15.90 15.60 40.69
CA LYS A 1186 16.99 14.70 40.26
C LYS A 1186 16.62 13.90 39.03
N GLU A 1187 17.59 13.80 38.12
CA GLU A 1187 17.50 13.06 36.87
C GLU A 1187 18.60 11.99 36.86
N GLU A 1188 18.20 10.74 36.67
CA GLU A 1188 19.09 9.58 36.59
C GLU A 1188 18.98 9.01 35.17
N ASN A 1189 20.08 9.00 34.41
CA ASN A 1189 20.11 8.39 33.09
C ASN A 1189 20.22 6.87 33.22
N LEU A 1190 19.29 6.14 32.63
CA LEU A 1190 19.23 4.68 32.72
C LEU A 1190 19.77 3.99 31.47
N GLY A 1191 20.10 4.73 30.40
CA GLY A 1191 20.61 4.18 29.14
C GLY A 1191 19.63 4.26 27.98
N SER A 1192 19.96 3.60 26.87
CA SER A 1192 19.19 3.66 25.61
C SER A 1192 17.90 2.85 25.67
N LEU A 1193 16.81 3.40 25.09
CA LEU A 1193 15.54 2.72 24.87
C LEU A 1193 15.69 1.49 23.95
N ALA A 1194 14.90 0.44 24.16
CA ALA A 1194 14.90 -0.73 23.27
C ALA A 1194 14.64 -0.36 21.80
N GLY A 1195 15.46 -0.89 20.88
CA GLY A 1195 15.44 -0.56 19.46
C GLY A 1195 16.27 0.69 19.07
N TRP A 1196 16.95 1.34 20.02
CA TRP A 1196 17.77 2.54 19.77
C TRP A 1196 19.24 2.31 20.16
N PRO A 1197 20.21 3.05 19.59
CA PRO A 1197 20.07 4.15 18.65
C PRO A 1197 19.79 3.74 17.21
N LEU A 1198 19.16 4.63 16.44
CA LEU A 1198 18.89 4.51 15.01
C LEU A 1198 20.02 5.19 14.20
N PRO A 1199 20.93 4.45 13.56
CA PRO A 1199 21.98 5.03 12.73
C PRO A 1199 21.50 5.30 11.31
N TYR A 1200 22.16 6.24 10.63
CA TYR A 1200 21.89 6.60 9.22
C TYR A 1200 20.39 6.88 8.96
N ALA A 1201 19.74 7.57 9.90
CA ALA A 1201 18.32 7.84 9.83
C ALA A 1201 18.03 8.85 8.71
N PRO A 1202 17.03 8.58 7.84
CA PRO A 1202 16.51 9.57 6.91
C PRO A 1202 15.77 10.69 7.64
N ARG A 1203 15.44 11.77 6.93
CA ARG A 1203 14.61 12.89 7.43
C ARG A 1203 13.10 12.60 7.51
N THR A 1204 12.70 11.33 7.59
CA THR A 1204 11.30 10.95 7.77
C THR A 1204 10.88 11.05 9.23
N GLU A 1205 9.58 11.20 9.49
CA GLU A 1205 9.08 11.02 10.85
C GLU A 1205 9.31 9.57 11.31
N THR A 1206 10.08 9.42 12.37
CA THR A 1206 10.25 8.17 13.12
C THR A 1206 9.65 8.32 14.52
N ARG A 1207 9.33 7.20 15.17
CA ARG A 1207 8.66 7.21 16.47
C ARG A 1207 9.27 6.21 17.42
N ALA A 1208 9.72 6.69 18.56
CA ALA A 1208 10.36 5.90 19.61
C ALA A 1208 9.31 5.43 20.62
N PHE A 1209 8.94 4.15 20.60
CA PHE A 1209 7.94 3.58 21.51
C PHE A 1209 8.56 3.06 22.81
N PHE A 1210 8.04 3.51 23.94
CA PHE A 1210 8.44 3.06 25.26
C PHE A 1210 7.63 1.81 25.64
N ASN A 1211 8.23 0.64 25.41
CA ASN A 1211 7.68 -0.66 25.80
C ASN A 1211 8.07 -1.10 27.23
N GLY A 1212 8.79 -0.25 27.97
CA GLY A 1212 9.31 -0.56 29.31
C GLY A 1212 10.59 -1.40 29.33
N LEU A 1213 11.22 -1.62 28.18
CA LEU A 1213 12.57 -2.19 28.05
C LEU A 1213 13.59 -1.10 27.68
N LEU A 1214 14.79 -1.24 28.23
CA LEU A 1214 16.00 -0.65 27.68
C LEU A 1214 16.61 -1.58 26.61
N ALA A 1215 17.56 -1.09 25.82
CA ALA A 1215 18.21 -1.87 24.75
C ALA A 1215 19.17 -2.98 25.26
N ASP A 1216 19.37 -3.10 26.56
CA ASP A 1216 20.00 -4.24 27.25
C ASP A 1216 18.96 -5.28 27.75
N ASN A 1217 17.70 -5.17 27.30
CA ASN A 1217 16.53 -5.91 27.78
C ASN A 1217 16.22 -5.74 29.29
N THR A 1218 16.79 -4.74 29.97
CA THR A 1218 16.43 -4.42 31.36
C THR A 1218 14.99 -3.94 31.42
N VAL A 1219 14.17 -4.62 32.22
CA VAL A 1219 12.77 -4.25 32.49
C VAL A 1219 12.72 -3.16 33.54
N LEU A 1220 12.16 -2.01 33.16
CA LEU A 1220 12.00 -0.87 34.06
C LEU A 1220 10.91 -1.12 35.12
N GLY A 1221 10.89 -0.31 36.18
CA GLY A 1221 9.89 -0.38 37.25
C GLY A 1221 8.86 0.74 37.14
N PRO A 1222 7.70 0.66 37.81
CA PRO A 1222 6.77 1.80 37.88
C PRO A 1222 7.44 3.02 38.54
N ALA A 1223 7.57 4.13 37.80
CA ALA A 1223 8.16 5.38 38.25
C ALA A 1223 7.75 6.55 37.33
N VAL A 1224 8.31 7.75 37.58
CA VAL A 1224 8.25 8.88 36.64
C VAL A 1224 9.49 8.83 35.75
N TYR A 1225 9.28 8.96 34.45
CA TYR A 1225 10.32 8.92 33.42
C TYR A 1225 10.23 10.13 32.49
N ALA A 1226 11.31 10.45 31.80
CA ALA A 1226 11.33 11.30 30.61
C ALA A 1226 12.24 10.65 29.57
N MET A 1227 12.16 11.08 28.31
CA MET A 1227 13.08 10.64 27.27
C MET A 1227 13.92 11.82 26.78
N LYS A 1228 15.20 11.58 26.51
CA LYS A 1228 16.14 12.55 25.95
C LYS A 1228 16.54 12.05 24.56
N VAL A 1229 16.02 12.73 23.53
CA VAL A 1229 16.39 12.50 22.14
C VAL A 1229 17.67 13.27 21.84
N ARG A 1230 18.60 12.62 21.16
CA ARG A 1230 19.84 13.23 20.64
C ARG A 1230 19.96 12.89 19.17
N ALA A 1231 20.28 13.85 18.32
CA ALA A 1231 20.57 13.59 16.91
C ALA A 1231 21.92 14.21 16.55
N LEU A 1232 22.79 13.43 15.89
CA LEU A 1232 24.11 13.89 15.47
C LEU A 1232 23.98 14.78 14.24
N ARG A 1233 24.64 15.93 14.23
CA ARG A 1233 24.72 16.82 13.07
C ARG A 1233 25.47 16.16 11.91
N ILE A 1234 25.22 16.64 10.69
CA ILE A 1234 25.95 16.15 9.51
C ILE A 1234 27.42 16.53 9.68
N PHE A 1235 28.33 15.59 9.40
CA PHE A 1235 29.77 15.69 9.67
C PHE A 1235 30.18 15.83 11.17
N GLY A 1236 29.25 15.74 12.11
CA GLY A 1236 29.54 15.85 13.55
C GLY A 1236 30.29 14.66 14.14
N ASP A 1237 31.13 14.89 15.16
CA ASP A 1237 31.86 13.84 15.88
C ASP A 1237 30.99 13.23 17.00
N ARG A 1238 30.78 11.91 16.95
CA ARG A 1238 30.02 11.17 17.98
C ARG A 1238 30.58 11.33 19.40
N THR A 1239 31.86 11.65 19.55
CA THR A 1239 32.55 11.85 20.83
C THR A 1239 32.47 13.29 21.35
N ASN A 1240 32.08 14.25 20.51
CA ASN A 1240 31.92 15.65 20.85
C ASN A 1240 30.46 15.96 21.21
N GLU A 1241 30.19 16.25 22.49
CA GLU A 1241 28.84 16.64 22.94
C GLU A 1241 28.29 17.92 22.28
N GLY A 1242 29.16 18.76 21.68
CA GLY A 1242 28.74 19.96 20.94
C GLY A 1242 28.06 19.68 19.59
N ASP A 1243 28.27 18.49 19.01
CA ASP A 1243 27.79 18.14 17.66
C ASP A 1243 26.44 17.38 17.69
N TRP A 1244 25.82 17.30 18.86
CA TRP A 1244 24.51 16.70 19.08
C TRP A 1244 23.45 17.77 19.32
N ASP A 1245 22.39 17.75 18.52
CA ASP A 1245 21.15 18.43 18.91
C ASP A 1245 20.43 17.57 19.95
N VAL A 1246 20.01 18.19 21.06
CA VAL A 1246 19.44 17.48 22.22
C VAL A 1246 18.08 18.06 22.56
N VAL A 1247 17.06 17.19 22.58
CA VAL A 1247 15.69 17.55 22.95
C VAL A 1247 15.18 16.59 24.02
N LYS A 1248 14.74 17.15 25.15
CA LYS A 1248 14.17 16.38 26.26
C LYS A 1248 12.65 16.50 26.27
N THR A 1249 11.96 15.37 26.41
CA THR A 1249 10.50 15.35 26.52
C THR A 1249 10.02 15.86 27.88
N VAL A 1250 8.72 16.19 27.95
CA VAL A 1250 8.04 16.30 29.25
C VAL A 1250 8.07 14.94 29.98
N PRO A 1251 8.04 14.91 31.32
CA PRO A 1251 7.95 13.67 32.08
C PRO A 1251 6.61 12.95 31.88
N PHE A 1252 6.57 11.65 32.14
CA PHE A 1252 5.39 10.79 32.14
C PHE A 1252 5.47 9.76 33.28
N VAL A 1253 4.33 9.21 33.69
CA VAL A 1253 4.25 8.19 34.75
C VAL A 1253 4.04 6.83 34.12
N LEU A 1254 4.93 5.88 34.43
CA LEU A 1254 4.81 4.48 34.00
C LEU A 1254 4.10 3.64 35.06
N LYS A 1255 3.10 2.86 34.63
CA LYS A 1255 2.51 1.76 35.38
C LYS A 1255 2.47 0.50 34.52
N TYR A 1256 2.42 -0.65 35.17
CA TYR A 1256 2.15 -1.92 34.51
C TYR A 1256 0.74 -2.41 34.82
N GLU A 1257 0.12 -3.10 33.86
CA GLU A 1257 -1.10 -3.88 34.09
C GLU A 1257 -0.88 -4.85 35.28
N THR A 1258 -1.75 -4.78 36.29
CA THR A 1258 -1.67 -5.70 37.43
C THR A 1258 -2.12 -7.09 37.02
N SER A 1259 -1.21 -8.06 37.07
CA SER A 1259 -1.52 -9.47 36.85
C SER A 1259 -2.56 -9.96 37.88
N GLY A 1260 -3.81 -10.10 37.43
CA GLY A 1260 -4.91 -10.65 38.23
C GLY A 1260 -4.69 -12.14 38.48
N ASN A 1261 -3.93 -12.49 39.51
CA ASN A 1261 -3.78 -13.86 39.96
C ASN A 1261 -4.75 -14.15 41.09
N GLY A 1262 -5.52 -15.23 40.95
CA GLY A 1262 -6.51 -15.64 41.92
C GLY A 1262 -5.92 -15.96 43.29
N THR A 1263 -6.77 -15.83 44.30
CA THR A 1263 -6.53 -16.20 45.71
C THR A 1263 -5.75 -17.50 45.88
N THR A 1264 -4.58 -17.40 46.52
CA THR A 1264 -3.99 -18.53 47.27
C THR A 1264 -4.03 -18.19 48.76
N THR A 1265 -4.92 -18.88 49.47
CA THR A 1265 -5.05 -18.80 50.94
C THR A 1265 -3.86 -19.53 51.58
N PRO A 1266 -3.28 -19.03 52.70
CA PRO A 1266 -2.07 -19.61 53.25
C PRO A 1266 -2.32 -20.89 54.08
N THR A 1267 -1.45 -21.88 53.88
CA THR A 1267 -1.08 -22.95 54.83
C THR A 1267 0.40 -23.25 54.66
#